data_AF-A0A359MX41-F1
#
_entry.id   AF-A0A359MX41-F1
#
_cell.length_a   1.000
_cell.length_b   1.000
_cell.length_c   1.000
_cell.angle_alpha   90.00
_cell.angle_beta   90.00
_cell.angle_gamma   90.00
#
_symmetry.space_group_name_H-M   'P 1'
#
loop_
_entity.id
_entity.type
_entity.pdbx_description
1 polymer ?
#
loop_
_entity_poly.entity_id
_entity_poly.type
_entity_poly.pdbx_seq_one_letter_code
_entity_poly.pdbx_strand_id
1 'polypeptide(L)'
;MSEHPGRRKFTQERHKLLEHRQKAELWLEQSSRMGVLINDTDRERLARVLSLIDKYQPVYRDRLETTLEKPTPVTTLRFLRERLQTMLRLFSRAAKPESEPALSPESLSVDVKPEQRSAQTYVLAEQLVHTLRELRKYDRMLSEEYTTSSIVDLANQTRDGDPVSQEIMPTSLTLDYQRDQWGIERICLDGAQNHLPADALGTQIGIVCEVDGKWIPLAEAQVVKEKVTAVSFVDDGVGYDVKNLSLFWTSKLDDPASAGQFGEGLKMLAAAALRSGIDATFSSQNWEAKPVVQPDTINDTRNRRVVAVERLGFDVQRYQGEARKGSATTLRKFPPAFMDEVVQLPDKVLALREGYKPLYSSPQGDVVDTGGGKVFVKGVYVAEAKTLLTYNFTDVEVNRDRNAVINGLERPVNKMLDHLSDARVIKTILQKSFLNQDAVECTAYCYGRPEYPTAWQKAFTQLYGEAAVLDTGHQTPAHIKLNQKKIQFSHYLNRRLEMAGVKTDIADVPSRYTERLVTSFTTEYGKDAWDEGRIMLDAVQNHLPDDSGGRTIDMRFQTRDGSWHKYDELSLYTVDSDITALRITDDGRGYDHQKLGVLVSDKPTDDGSGKFGEGLKMITTACLRFGIGIEFASRQWRGVAKTEPIEIDGKKIDQVVFDVTHNLQDGAREGSMTVLQAPTATLVQEFRHIGENILGLNGQQHVEIAVEGGEVLSYAGGLLFIRRIIIPGNHNLLFSYHFPKLEMKNRDRNTVSWTEIRAAVGNVLGQASDPNFISHYLSLAERAISRQQPDPNLTEFTLPFQIHDPTAWKKVFEQNFGENTAIRPASSLDFDGVGQLEHVGLQIVTLPDAVYGSLLSIGLPTYEERTREMTDVHWLDADDLTPDEQAILVTLHQLDPYLPGDLAATIRVFTEKSADQRVAMGLSSGSNIGLYRGVLAQGLEQAADVYLHEKTHSNTGGALDASAVFRDYLTLALARVSMKLLQQEKPGGVQRVRQPDGTIINYV
;
A
#
# COMPACT_ATOMS: atom_id res chain seq x y z
N MET A 1 26.25 37.60 44.42
CA MET A 1 26.60 37.90 43.02
C MET A 1 26.07 36.76 42.17
N SER A 2 25.00 36.99 41.40
CA SER A 2 24.45 35.99 40.49
C SER A 2 25.48 35.70 39.39
N GLU A 3 25.87 34.44 39.21
CA GLU A 3 26.76 34.06 38.11
C GLU A 3 26.14 34.49 36.77
N HIS A 4 26.92 35.22 35.97
CA HIS A 4 26.53 35.63 34.62
C HIS A 4 26.04 34.40 33.82
N PRO A 5 24.85 34.41 33.18
CA PRO A 5 24.31 33.25 32.47
C PRO A 5 25.28 32.64 31.45
N GLY A 6 26.09 33.48 30.80
CA GLY A 6 27.15 33.05 29.88
C GLY A 6 28.25 32.22 30.55
N ARG A 7 28.53 32.42 31.84
CA ARG A 7 29.57 31.69 32.58
C ARG A 7 29.16 30.23 32.81
N ARG A 8 27.90 29.99 33.19
CA ARG A 8 27.36 28.63 33.36
C ARG A 8 27.34 27.85 32.05
N LYS A 9 26.90 28.49 30.95
CA LYS A 9 26.91 27.86 29.62
C LYS A 9 28.33 27.62 29.10
N PHE A 10 29.26 28.55 29.29
CA PHE A 10 30.68 28.35 28.96
C PHE A 10 31.26 27.12 29.67
N THR A 11 30.95 26.93 30.96
CA THR A 11 31.39 25.75 31.72
C THR A 11 30.77 24.45 31.20
N GLN A 12 29.49 24.46 30.81
CA GLN A 12 28.83 23.29 30.20
C GLN A 12 29.48 22.91 28.87
N GLU A 13 29.71 23.87 27.98
CA GLU A 13 30.37 23.63 26.69
C GLU A 13 31.84 23.21 26.86
N ARG A 14 32.53 23.73 27.89
CA ARG A 14 33.87 23.24 28.28
C ARG A 14 33.83 21.76 28.69
N HIS A 15 32.78 21.33 29.38
CA HIS A 15 32.64 19.92 29.77
C HIS A 15 32.42 19.02 28.54
N LYS A 16 31.54 19.42 27.62
CA LYS A 16 31.36 18.72 26.34
C LYS A 16 32.66 18.63 25.54
N LEU A 17 33.47 19.68 25.52
CA LEU A 17 34.78 19.65 24.88
C LEU A 17 35.71 18.59 25.49
N LEU A 18 35.66 18.39 26.82
CA LEU A 18 36.41 17.33 27.50
C LEU A 18 35.86 15.94 27.19
N GLU A 19 34.54 15.78 27.06
CA GLU A 19 33.93 14.51 26.61
C GLU A 19 34.34 14.18 25.17
N HIS A 20 34.35 15.16 24.26
CA HIS A 20 34.82 14.98 22.89
C HIS A 20 36.30 14.59 22.86
N ARG A 21 37.12 15.15 23.76
CA ARG A 21 38.51 14.71 23.94
C ARG A 21 38.60 13.22 24.32
N GLN A 22 37.82 12.77 25.31
CA GLN A 22 37.83 11.37 25.73
C GLN A 22 37.37 10.43 24.62
N LYS A 23 36.33 10.81 23.86
CA LYS A 23 35.87 10.04 22.69
C LYS A 23 36.94 9.94 21.61
N ALA A 24 37.67 11.03 21.34
CA ALA A 24 38.77 11.03 20.39
C ALA A 24 39.95 10.15 20.85
N GLU A 25 40.27 10.18 22.15
CA GLU A 25 41.31 9.31 22.75
C GLU A 25 40.95 7.82 22.63
N LEU A 26 39.71 7.45 22.96
CA LEU A 26 39.22 6.07 22.83
C LEU A 26 39.25 5.58 21.38
N TRP A 27 38.84 6.43 20.44
CA TRP A 27 38.83 6.11 19.02
C TRP A 27 40.24 5.93 18.45
N LEU A 28 41.19 6.77 18.86
CA LEU A 28 42.62 6.66 18.52
C LEU A 28 43.21 5.33 18.99
N GLU A 29 42.90 4.94 20.22
CA GLU A 29 43.35 3.67 20.78
C GLU A 29 42.81 2.48 19.98
N GLN A 30 41.51 2.50 19.67
CA GLN A 30 40.86 1.48 18.83
C GLN A 30 41.43 1.43 17.40
N SER A 31 41.69 2.59 16.78
CA SER A 31 42.20 2.68 15.41
C SER A 31 43.65 2.20 15.29
N SER A 32 44.48 2.49 16.31
CA SER A 32 45.87 2.03 16.38
C SER A 32 45.99 0.50 16.48
N ARG A 33 45.02 -0.17 17.14
CA ARG A 33 44.99 -1.63 17.31
C ARG A 33 44.53 -2.40 16.06
N MET A 34 43.83 -1.75 15.13
CA MET A 34 43.15 -2.44 14.02
C MET A 34 43.73 -2.14 12.62
N GLY A 35 44.82 -1.38 12.50
CA GLY A 35 45.49 -1.17 11.21
C GLY A 35 44.61 -0.54 10.12
N VAL A 36 43.76 0.43 10.47
CA VAL A 36 42.75 0.99 9.57
C VAL A 36 43.40 1.82 8.44
N LEU A 37 43.14 1.44 7.18
CA LEU A 37 43.38 2.28 6.00
C LEU A 37 42.27 3.32 5.86
N ILE A 38 42.65 4.60 5.95
CA ILE A 38 41.76 5.75 5.78
C ILE A 38 41.94 6.29 4.35
N ASN A 39 40.85 6.65 3.67
CA ASN A 39 40.89 7.16 2.28
C ASN A 39 41.23 8.66 2.20
N ASP A 40 41.49 9.16 1.00
CA ASP A 40 41.88 10.56 0.78
C ASP A 40 40.80 11.58 1.21
N THR A 41 39.52 11.21 1.12
CA THR A 41 38.41 12.06 1.57
C THR A 41 38.47 12.31 3.08
N ASP A 42 38.78 11.29 3.86
CA ASP A 42 38.94 11.40 5.31
C ASP A 42 40.20 12.18 5.70
N ARG A 43 41.26 12.15 4.87
CA ARG A 43 42.46 12.99 5.03
C ARG A 43 42.15 14.49 4.84
N GLU A 44 41.42 14.84 3.78
CA GLU A 44 40.97 16.23 3.54
C GLU A 44 40.09 16.74 4.70
N ARG A 45 39.21 15.88 5.20
CA ARG A 45 38.33 16.19 6.33
C ARG A 45 39.09 16.41 7.63
N LEU A 46 40.08 15.58 7.94
CA LEU A 46 40.88 15.71 9.17
C LEU A 46 41.75 16.99 9.13
N ALA A 47 42.31 17.32 7.97
CA ALA A 47 43.02 18.59 7.75
C ALA A 47 42.08 19.81 7.94
N ARG A 48 40.80 19.67 7.58
CA ARG A 48 39.78 20.71 7.81
C ARG A 48 39.44 20.90 9.30
N VAL A 49 39.26 19.82 10.06
CA VAL A 49 39.04 19.90 11.52
C VAL A 49 40.21 20.60 12.22
N LEU A 50 41.44 20.26 11.84
CA LEU A 50 42.65 20.91 12.34
C LEU A 50 42.64 22.43 12.05
N SER A 51 42.26 22.83 10.84
CA SER A 51 42.11 24.24 10.46
C SER A 51 41.03 24.97 11.26
N LEU A 52 39.94 24.29 11.64
CA LEU A 52 38.84 24.89 12.39
C LEU A 52 39.15 25.00 13.89
N ILE A 53 39.90 24.04 14.46
CA ILE A 53 40.41 24.11 15.84
C ILE A 53 41.27 25.37 16.01
N ASP A 54 42.22 25.59 15.10
CA ASP A 54 43.08 26.77 15.13
C ASP A 54 42.29 28.09 15.00
N LYS A 55 41.16 28.05 14.29
CA LYS A 55 40.35 29.23 13.99
C LYS A 55 39.36 29.60 15.09
N TYR A 56 38.73 28.63 15.75
CA TYR A 56 37.67 28.86 16.76
C TYR A 56 38.15 28.69 18.21
N GLN A 57 39.46 28.58 18.42
CA GLN A 57 40.04 28.52 19.77
C GLN A 57 39.63 29.76 20.59
N PRO A 58 39.12 29.58 21.82
CA PRO A 58 38.83 30.69 22.74
C PRO A 58 40.10 31.49 23.05
N VAL A 59 39.98 32.82 23.14
CA VAL A 59 41.11 33.75 23.30
C VAL A 59 41.18 34.33 24.71
N TYR A 60 40.04 34.52 25.38
CA TYR A 60 39.94 35.48 26.49
C TYR A 60 40.53 35.02 27.83
N ARG A 61 40.79 33.72 28.08
CA ARG A 61 41.04 33.24 29.45
C ARG A 61 42.30 32.44 29.77
N ASP A 62 43.39 32.65 29.04
CA ASP A 62 44.72 32.24 29.52
C ASP A 62 45.31 33.20 30.59
N ARG A 63 44.65 34.35 30.89
CA ARG A 63 45.15 35.35 31.87
C ARG A 63 44.67 35.18 33.32
N LEU A 64 43.66 34.34 33.63
CA LEU A 64 43.00 34.32 34.96
C LEU A 64 42.94 32.95 35.67
N GLU A 65 43.40 31.85 35.07
CA GLU A 65 43.39 30.52 35.71
C GLU A 65 44.84 29.99 35.88
N THR A 66 45.60 30.60 36.80
CA THR A 66 46.93 30.09 37.24
C THR A 66 46.85 29.06 38.38
N THR A 67 45.66 28.61 38.80
CA THR A 67 45.50 27.84 40.06
C THR A 67 44.66 26.56 39.99
N LEU A 68 44.36 25.98 38.82
CA LEU A 68 43.61 24.71 38.75
C LEU A 68 44.36 23.61 37.98
N GLU A 69 44.55 22.47 38.64
CA GLU A 69 45.12 21.21 38.15
C GLU A 69 44.32 20.54 36.98
N LYS A 70 43.35 21.23 36.37
CA LYS A 70 42.48 20.69 35.32
C LYS A 70 42.80 21.31 33.96
N PRO A 71 42.77 20.54 32.85
CA PRO A 71 43.05 21.07 31.52
C PRO A 71 42.09 22.21 31.14
N THR A 72 42.63 23.31 30.62
CA THR A 72 41.88 24.43 30.06
C THR A 72 41.34 24.06 28.67
N PRO A 73 40.33 24.77 28.13
CA PRO A 73 39.91 24.59 26.74
C PRO A 73 41.09 24.69 25.75
N VAL A 74 42.01 25.63 25.99
CA VAL A 74 43.22 25.83 25.18
C VAL A 74 44.15 24.62 25.22
N THR A 75 44.45 24.08 26.41
CA THR A 75 45.33 22.90 26.51
C THR A 75 44.66 21.63 25.99
N THR A 76 43.34 21.53 26.13
CA THR A 76 42.52 20.44 25.55
C THR A 76 42.54 20.47 24.02
N LEU A 77 42.39 21.66 23.42
CA LEU A 77 42.44 21.85 21.97
C LEU A 77 43.83 21.62 21.40
N ARG A 78 44.88 22.05 22.10
CA ARG A 78 46.27 21.77 21.73
C ARG A 78 46.54 20.27 21.68
N PHE A 79 46.11 19.53 22.71
CA PHE A 79 46.22 18.08 22.75
C PHE A 79 45.47 17.40 21.61
N LEU A 80 44.20 17.77 21.39
CA LEU A 80 43.38 17.25 20.30
C LEU A 80 44.04 17.51 18.94
N ARG A 81 44.56 18.72 18.73
CA ARG A 81 45.28 19.11 17.52
C ARG A 81 46.52 18.24 17.30
N GLU A 82 47.38 18.08 18.30
CA GLU A 82 48.60 17.26 18.19
C GLU A 82 48.27 15.80 17.84
N ARG A 83 47.20 15.25 18.42
CA ARG A 83 46.75 13.89 18.15
C ARG A 83 46.15 13.73 16.75
N LEU A 84 45.30 14.65 16.32
CA LEU A 84 44.75 14.70 14.95
C LEU A 84 45.88 14.88 13.92
N GLN A 85 46.88 15.72 14.19
CA GLN A 85 48.07 15.87 13.33
C GLN A 85 48.91 14.61 13.26
N THR A 86 49.09 13.91 14.40
CA THR A 86 49.81 12.64 14.45
C THR A 86 49.12 11.59 13.59
N MET A 87 47.78 11.54 13.65
CA MET A 87 46.97 10.71 12.76
C MET A 87 47.19 11.04 11.30
N LEU A 88 47.04 12.32 10.92
CA LEU A 88 47.26 12.77 9.54
C LEU A 88 48.64 12.32 9.00
N ARG A 89 49.69 12.40 9.83
CA ARG A 89 51.07 11.99 9.50
C ARG A 89 51.24 10.48 9.36
N LEU A 90 50.64 9.70 10.26
CA LEU A 90 50.68 8.22 10.18
C LEU A 90 49.99 7.73 8.91
N PHE A 91 48.89 8.37 8.52
CA PHE A 91 48.12 8.00 7.33
C PHE A 91 48.76 8.43 6.00
N SER A 92 49.68 9.40 6.00
CA SER A 92 50.47 9.76 4.80
C SER A 92 51.54 8.72 4.39
N ARG A 93 51.85 7.73 5.24
CA ARG A 93 52.88 6.70 4.94
C ARG A 93 52.32 5.42 4.29
N ALA A 94 51.01 5.22 4.23
CA ALA A 94 50.39 3.97 3.78
C ALA A 94 49.93 3.98 2.29
N ALA A 95 50.73 4.57 1.40
CA ALA A 95 50.44 4.61 -0.04
C ALA A 95 51.45 3.76 -0.82
N LYS A 96 51.19 2.45 -0.91
CA LYS A 96 51.61 1.56 -2.01
C LYS A 96 50.87 0.22 -1.87
N PRO A 97 50.05 -0.21 -2.86
CA PRO A 97 49.56 -1.57 -2.92
C PRO A 97 50.62 -2.41 -3.64
N GLU A 98 51.55 -2.99 -2.88
CA GLU A 98 52.34 -4.13 -3.37
C GLU A 98 51.80 -5.39 -2.70
N SER A 99 51.53 -6.37 -3.55
CA SER A 99 50.87 -7.65 -3.29
C SER A 99 51.44 -8.41 -2.09
N GLU A 100 50.63 -8.61 -1.05
CA GLU A 100 50.78 -9.73 -0.12
C GLU A 100 49.41 -10.39 0.16
N PRO A 101 49.34 -11.72 0.33
CA PRO A 101 48.08 -12.43 0.50
C PRO A 101 47.48 -12.17 1.88
N ALA A 102 46.15 -12.09 1.92
CA ALA A 102 45.36 -11.93 3.14
C ALA A 102 45.71 -12.97 4.21
N LEU A 103 46.08 -12.49 5.40
CA LEU A 103 46.08 -13.28 6.64
C LEU A 103 44.64 -13.69 6.98
N SER A 104 44.48 -14.95 7.39
CA SER A 104 43.20 -15.59 7.71
C SER A 104 42.40 -14.89 8.82
N PRO A 105 41.07 -14.73 8.68
CA PRO A 105 40.24 -14.03 9.66
C PRO A 105 39.72 -15.01 10.74
N GLU A 106 40.48 -15.26 11.80
CA GLU A 106 39.97 -16.04 12.95
C GLU A 106 40.17 -15.39 14.33
N SER A 107 40.53 -14.10 14.42
CA SER A 107 40.40 -13.39 15.69
C SER A 107 40.25 -11.89 15.51
N LEU A 108 39.00 -11.41 15.50
CA LEU A 108 38.60 -10.06 15.92
C LEU A 108 37.06 -9.94 15.79
N SER A 109 36.37 -10.34 16.86
CA SER A 109 34.93 -10.19 17.01
C SER A 109 34.57 -8.73 17.36
N VAL A 110 34.45 -7.85 16.36
CA VAL A 110 33.61 -6.63 16.43
C VAL A 110 33.13 -6.30 15.01
N ASP A 111 31.92 -6.74 14.65
CA ASP A 111 31.22 -6.37 13.42
C ASP A 111 30.87 -4.88 13.41
N VAL A 112 31.77 -4.04 12.90
CA VAL A 112 31.43 -2.69 12.46
C VAL A 112 32.06 -2.49 11.10
N LYS A 113 31.21 -2.36 10.06
CA LYS A 113 31.64 -2.22 8.67
C LYS A 113 32.52 -0.95 8.53
N PRO A 114 33.57 -0.95 7.67
CA PRO A 114 34.45 0.20 7.46
C PRO A 114 33.71 1.53 7.19
N GLU A 115 32.58 1.46 6.47
CA GLU A 115 31.70 2.59 6.15
C GLU A 115 31.09 3.25 7.39
N GLN A 116 30.74 2.46 8.42
CA GLN A 116 30.19 2.98 9.68
C GLN A 116 31.25 3.69 10.53
N ARG A 117 32.55 3.36 10.35
CA ARG A 117 33.66 3.98 11.09
C ARG A 117 34.08 5.34 10.50
N SER A 118 34.03 5.49 9.18
CA SER A 118 34.19 6.81 8.51
C SER A 118 33.08 7.78 8.94
N ALA A 119 31.84 7.29 9.07
CA ALA A 119 30.70 8.07 9.57
C ALA A 119 30.84 8.51 11.05
N GLN A 120 31.43 7.69 11.93
CA GLN A 120 31.66 8.06 13.34
C GLN A 120 32.70 9.17 13.50
N THR A 121 33.80 9.11 12.72
CA THR A 121 34.82 10.18 12.68
C THR A 121 34.20 11.51 12.24
N TYR A 122 33.28 11.45 11.28
CA TYR A 122 32.52 12.61 10.80
C TYR A 122 31.65 13.23 11.90
N VAL A 123 30.84 12.42 12.59
CA VAL A 123 29.97 12.90 13.68
C VAL A 123 30.78 13.55 14.81
N LEU A 124 31.92 12.95 15.19
CA LEU A 124 32.78 13.51 16.24
C LEU A 124 33.40 14.86 15.83
N ALA A 125 33.81 14.99 14.57
CA ALA A 125 34.38 16.22 14.01
C ALA A 125 33.35 17.36 13.99
N GLU A 126 32.12 17.09 13.55
CA GLU A 126 31.03 18.07 13.53
C GLU A 126 30.67 18.54 14.95
N GLN A 127 30.54 17.61 15.90
CA GLN A 127 30.28 17.92 17.30
C GLN A 127 31.39 18.79 17.92
N LEU A 128 32.65 18.52 17.59
CA LEU A 128 33.79 19.32 18.05
C LEU A 128 33.75 20.76 17.49
N VAL A 129 33.45 20.91 16.20
CA VAL A 129 33.32 22.22 15.55
C VAL A 129 32.16 23.03 16.14
N HIS A 130 31.01 22.39 16.39
CA HIS A 130 29.86 23.04 17.04
C HIS A 130 30.23 23.55 18.45
N THR A 131 30.81 22.67 19.28
CA THR A 131 31.25 23.02 20.64
C THR A 131 32.24 24.18 20.63
N LEU A 132 33.16 24.21 19.67
CA LEU A 132 34.12 25.30 19.49
C LEU A 132 33.46 26.64 19.14
N ARG A 133 32.44 26.63 18.28
CA ARG A 133 31.69 27.84 17.91
C ARG A 133 30.89 28.39 19.10
N GLU A 134 30.22 27.52 19.86
CA GLU A 134 29.50 27.91 21.09
C GLU A 134 30.47 28.43 22.16
N LEU A 135 31.61 27.77 22.37
CA LEU A 135 32.65 28.28 23.27
C LEU A 135 33.13 29.66 22.85
N ARG A 136 33.37 29.91 21.56
CA ARG A 136 33.77 31.23 21.06
C ARG A 136 32.69 32.30 21.25
N LYS A 137 31.42 31.93 21.07
CA LYS A 137 30.27 32.80 21.35
C LYS A 137 30.27 33.22 22.82
N TYR A 138 30.34 32.26 23.75
CA TYR A 138 30.35 32.57 25.18
C TYR A 138 31.64 33.27 25.63
N ASP A 139 32.79 32.96 25.01
CA ASP A 139 34.07 33.67 25.23
C ASP A 139 33.94 35.15 24.90
N ARG A 140 33.32 35.48 23.75
CA ARG A 140 32.99 36.86 23.38
C ARG A 140 31.97 37.50 24.32
N MET A 141 30.91 36.78 24.73
CA MET A 141 29.92 37.33 25.67
C MET A 141 30.52 37.64 27.05
N LEU A 142 31.57 36.91 27.45
CA LEU A 142 32.23 37.07 28.74
C LEU A 142 33.36 38.12 28.72
N SER A 143 33.76 38.63 27.55
CA SER A 143 34.96 39.47 27.41
C SER A 143 34.81 40.94 27.81
N GLU A 144 33.72 41.32 28.49
CA GLU A 144 33.34 42.70 28.93
C GLU A 144 33.26 43.78 27.82
N GLU A 145 33.76 43.55 26.61
CA GLU A 145 33.63 44.39 25.40
C GLU A 145 32.36 44.11 24.56
N TYR A 146 31.38 43.40 25.11
CA TYR A 146 30.07 43.25 24.44
C TYR A 146 29.20 44.49 24.68
N THR A 147 29.68 45.68 24.31
CA THR A 147 28.77 46.76 23.93
C THR A 147 27.93 46.22 22.78
N THR A 148 26.61 46.18 22.96
CA THR A 148 25.65 45.89 21.89
C THR A 148 25.82 46.98 20.84
N SER A 149 26.70 46.74 19.87
CA SER A 149 26.86 47.61 18.70
C SER A 149 25.50 47.75 18.07
N SER A 150 25.07 48.98 17.78
CA SER A 150 23.79 49.16 17.10
C SER A 150 23.84 48.46 15.73
N ILE A 151 22.69 48.07 15.18
CA ILE A 151 22.63 47.49 13.83
C ILE A 151 23.24 48.42 12.77
N VAL A 152 23.19 49.73 13.00
CA VAL A 152 23.82 50.76 12.15
C VAL A 152 25.34 50.74 12.30
N ASP A 153 25.88 50.61 13.53
CA ASP A 153 27.32 50.45 13.76
C ASP A 153 27.84 49.18 13.09
N LEU A 154 27.06 48.08 13.18
CA LEU A 154 27.41 46.83 12.53
C LEU A 154 27.51 46.98 11.03
N ALA A 155 26.64 47.77 10.39
CA ALA A 155 26.67 48.08 8.98
C ALA A 155 27.84 48.98 8.58
N ASN A 156 28.12 50.01 9.39
CA ASN A 156 29.17 51.02 9.16
C ASN A 156 30.60 50.49 9.32
N GLN A 157 30.81 49.24 9.72
CA GLN A 157 32.14 48.62 9.74
C GLN A 157 32.74 48.60 8.32
N THR A 158 33.61 49.56 8.03
CA THR A 158 34.43 49.62 6.81
C THR A 158 35.66 48.74 6.95
N ARG A 159 36.15 48.21 5.83
CA ARG A 159 37.46 47.56 5.78
C ARG A 159 38.45 48.48 5.11
N ASP A 160 39.06 49.31 5.93
CA ASP A 160 40.07 50.26 5.47
C ASP A 160 41.42 49.55 5.40
N GLY A 161 41.84 49.15 4.19
CA GLY A 161 43.12 48.51 3.92
C GLY A 161 43.15 47.77 2.58
N ASP A 162 44.33 47.68 1.96
CA ASP A 162 44.50 46.90 0.73
C ASP A 162 44.30 45.39 0.99
N PRO A 163 43.64 44.64 0.08
CA PRO A 163 43.49 43.21 0.21
C PRO A 163 44.87 42.53 0.14
N VAL A 164 45.15 41.68 1.12
CA VAL A 164 46.41 40.93 1.26
C VAL A 164 46.47 39.74 0.32
N SER A 165 45.29 39.24 -0.08
CA SER A 165 45.16 38.20 -1.10
C SER A 165 43.81 38.30 -1.78
N GLN A 166 43.77 37.99 -3.07
CA GLN A 166 42.55 37.86 -3.85
C GLN A 166 42.56 36.49 -4.56
N GLU A 167 41.46 35.76 -4.49
CA GLU A 167 41.31 34.45 -5.13
C GLU A 167 39.89 34.29 -5.67
N ILE A 168 39.72 33.58 -6.79
CA ILE A 168 38.39 33.18 -7.25
C ILE A 168 38.09 31.77 -6.73
N MET A 169 37.08 31.64 -5.89
CA MET A 169 36.61 30.37 -5.34
C MET A 169 35.47 29.82 -6.19
N PRO A 170 35.68 28.76 -6.98
CA PRO A 170 34.61 28.14 -7.77
C PRO A 170 33.61 27.41 -6.86
N THR A 171 32.34 27.35 -7.28
CA THR A 171 31.32 26.47 -6.66
C THR A 171 30.84 25.43 -7.66
N SER A 172 30.29 24.31 -7.21
CA SER A 172 29.65 23.32 -8.12
C SER A 172 28.24 23.71 -8.57
N LEU A 173 27.75 24.90 -8.19
CA LEU A 173 26.41 25.38 -8.53
C LEU A 173 26.41 26.04 -9.92
N THR A 174 25.56 25.57 -10.84
CA THR A 174 25.30 26.27 -12.10
C THR A 174 24.28 27.39 -11.90
N LEU A 175 24.35 28.44 -12.70
CA LEU A 175 23.39 29.55 -12.63
C LEU A 175 21.99 29.12 -13.07
N ASP A 176 21.83 28.07 -13.86
CA ASP A 176 20.51 27.53 -14.20
C ASP A 176 19.89 26.68 -13.08
N TYR A 177 20.66 26.32 -12.05
CA TYR A 177 20.16 25.50 -10.95
C TYR A 177 19.04 26.20 -10.18
N GLN A 178 17.88 25.54 -10.09
CA GLN A 178 16.67 26.03 -9.41
C GLN A 178 16.26 27.46 -9.80
N ARG A 179 16.51 27.84 -11.07
CA ARG A 179 16.25 29.19 -11.59
C ARG A 179 14.81 29.63 -11.37
N ASP A 180 13.85 28.74 -11.61
CA ASP A 180 12.41 29.05 -11.51
C ASP A 180 11.91 29.18 -10.08
N GLN A 181 12.65 28.65 -9.10
CA GLN A 181 12.27 28.64 -7.68
C GLN A 181 12.96 29.76 -6.86
N TRP A 182 14.07 30.32 -7.36
CA TRP A 182 14.86 31.35 -6.65
C TRP A 182 14.85 32.71 -7.36
N GLY A 183 13.79 33.49 -7.06
CA GLY A 183 13.62 34.89 -7.47
C GLY A 183 13.86 35.92 -6.36
N ILE A 184 13.36 37.15 -6.53
CA ILE A 184 13.57 38.31 -5.62
C ILE A 184 13.15 38.01 -4.18
N GLU A 185 11.99 37.38 -3.98
CA GLU A 185 11.50 36.97 -2.65
C GLU A 185 12.53 36.11 -1.91
N ARG A 186 13.10 35.11 -2.59
CA ARG A 186 14.10 34.23 -1.99
C ARG A 186 15.42 34.94 -1.72
N ILE A 187 15.83 35.90 -2.56
CA ILE A 187 17.01 36.74 -2.28
C ILE A 187 16.83 37.48 -0.95
N CYS A 188 15.66 38.06 -0.72
CA CYS A 188 15.34 38.80 0.50
C CYS A 188 15.24 37.87 1.72
N LEU A 189 14.47 36.78 1.60
CA LEU A 189 14.26 35.81 2.69
C LEU A 189 15.56 35.10 3.09
N ASP A 190 16.31 34.57 2.12
CA ASP A 190 17.60 33.92 2.43
C ASP A 190 18.64 34.94 2.91
N GLY A 191 18.52 36.20 2.46
CA GLY A 191 19.33 37.32 2.94
C GLY A 191 19.11 37.56 4.42
N ALA A 192 17.87 37.61 4.89
CA ALA A 192 17.57 37.73 6.31
C ALA A 192 17.89 36.43 7.08
N GLN A 193 17.49 35.27 6.55
CA GLN A 193 17.60 33.99 7.24
C GLN A 193 19.04 33.64 7.64
N ASN A 194 20.01 33.88 6.75
CA ASN A 194 21.42 33.59 7.05
C ASN A 194 21.98 34.40 8.21
N HIS A 195 21.33 35.51 8.55
CA HIS A 195 21.70 36.43 9.62
C HIS A 195 20.81 36.28 10.88
N LEU A 196 19.88 35.31 10.92
CA LEU A 196 19.06 35.07 12.11
C LEU A 196 19.93 34.77 13.33
N PRO A 197 19.55 35.19 14.55
CA PRO A 197 20.35 34.97 15.75
C PRO A 197 20.75 33.50 15.98
N ALA A 198 19.83 32.56 15.77
CA ALA A 198 20.10 31.13 15.87
C ALA A 198 21.12 30.65 14.83
N ASP A 199 21.03 31.17 13.60
CA ASP A 199 21.88 30.80 12.47
C ASP A 199 23.29 31.43 12.53
N ALA A 200 23.36 32.70 12.92
CA ALA A 200 24.62 33.45 13.06
C ALA A 200 25.33 33.19 14.40
N LEU A 201 24.65 32.52 15.35
CA LEU A 201 25.03 32.42 16.76
C LEU A 201 25.18 33.81 17.41
N GLY A 202 24.40 34.77 16.94
CA GLY A 202 24.31 36.14 17.45
C GLY A 202 23.17 36.33 18.44
N THR A 203 22.91 37.59 18.78
CA THR A 203 21.77 38.01 19.60
C THR A 203 20.77 38.86 18.82
N GLN A 204 21.21 39.50 17.72
CA GLN A 204 20.37 40.39 16.92
C GLN A 204 20.63 40.23 15.42
N ILE A 205 19.58 40.50 14.65
CA ILE A 205 19.59 40.67 13.21
C ILE A 205 19.08 42.09 12.90
N GLY A 206 19.64 42.74 11.89
CA GLY A 206 19.20 44.03 11.41
C GLY A 206 19.10 44.09 9.89
N ILE A 207 18.18 44.91 9.41
CA ILE A 207 18.16 45.40 8.03
C ILE A 207 18.40 46.89 8.06
N VAL A 208 19.45 47.33 7.38
CA VAL A 208 19.76 48.74 7.18
C VAL A 208 19.79 49.06 5.70
N CYS A 209 19.48 50.31 5.38
CA CYS A 209 19.41 50.81 4.02
C CYS A 209 20.33 52.02 3.88
N GLU A 210 21.04 52.12 2.76
CA GLU A 210 21.85 53.29 2.42
C GLU A 210 20.97 54.32 1.71
N VAL A 211 20.85 55.51 2.30
CA VAL A 211 20.13 56.66 1.75
C VAL A 211 21.05 57.87 1.81
N ASP A 212 21.29 58.51 0.67
CA ASP A 212 22.17 59.69 0.56
C ASP A 212 23.57 59.49 1.21
N GLY A 213 24.11 58.26 1.09
CA GLY A 213 25.43 57.88 1.62
C GLY A 213 25.47 57.57 3.12
N LYS A 214 24.31 57.46 3.78
CA LYS A 214 24.20 57.10 5.20
C LYS A 214 23.38 55.83 5.38
N TRP A 215 23.82 54.95 6.28
CA TRP A 215 23.07 53.76 6.68
C TRP A 215 22.03 54.12 7.75
N ILE A 216 20.76 53.81 7.47
CA ILE A 216 19.63 54.00 8.39
C ILE A 216 18.84 52.68 8.55
N PRO A 217 18.12 52.46 9.67
CA PRO A 217 17.29 51.27 9.85
C PRO A 217 16.16 51.16 8.81
N LEU A 218 15.72 49.93 8.50
CA LEU A 218 14.65 49.67 7.53
C LEU A 218 13.35 50.45 7.82
N ALA A 219 12.95 50.56 9.09
CA ALA A 219 11.74 51.28 9.48
C ALA A 219 11.76 52.76 9.05
N GLU A 220 12.93 53.40 9.10
CA GLU A 220 13.11 54.79 8.64
C GLU A 220 13.21 54.84 7.10
N ALA A 221 13.94 53.88 6.51
CA ALA A 221 14.14 53.79 5.07
C ALA A 221 12.86 53.54 4.28
N GLN A 222 11.88 52.83 4.86
CA GLN A 222 10.60 52.55 4.23
C GLN A 222 9.83 53.82 3.83
N VAL A 223 10.01 54.92 4.55
CA VAL A 223 9.37 56.23 4.27
C VAL A 223 9.96 56.90 3.04
N VAL A 224 11.19 56.55 2.65
CA VAL A 224 11.95 57.14 1.54
C VAL A 224 12.51 56.04 0.63
N LYS A 225 11.74 54.96 0.43
CA LYS A 225 12.23 53.72 -0.21
C LYS A 225 12.84 53.94 -1.60
N GLU A 226 12.32 54.90 -2.35
CA GLU A 226 12.81 55.32 -3.66
C GLU A 226 14.20 55.96 -3.66
N LYS A 227 14.72 56.40 -2.50
CA LYS A 227 16.07 56.94 -2.35
C LYS A 227 17.09 55.90 -1.89
N VAL A 228 16.67 54.66 -1.65
CA VAL A 228 17.55 53.60 -1.14
C VAL A 228 18.47 53.11 -2.25
N THR A 229 19.78 53.23 -2.04
CA THR A 229 20.82 52.83 -3.01
C THR A 229 21.45 51.48 -2.69
N ALA A 230 21.34 51.02 -1.43
CA ALA A 230 21.81 49.72 -0.97
C ALA A 230 20.98 49.19 0.21
N VAL A 231 20.94 47.87 0.37
CA VAL A 231 20.35 47.18 1.53
C VAL A 231 21.40 46.26 2.12
N SER A 232 21.57 46.25 3.44
CA SER A 232 22.48 45.34 4.13
C SER A 232 21.75 44.56 5.22
N PHE A 233 21.82 43.23 5.13
CA PHE A 233 21.45 42.31 6.20
C PHE A 233 22.66 42.15 7.11
N VAL A 234 22.51 42.43 8.39
CA VAL A 234 23.60 42.41 9.37
C VAL A 234 23.24 41.60 10.60
N ASP A 235 24.24 40.97 11.21
CA ASP A 235 24.13 40.29 12.50
C ASP A 235 25.33 40.63 13.39
N ASP A 236 25.27 40.29 14.67
CA ASP A 236 26.36 40.42 15.64
C ASP A 236 27.04 39.09 16.00
N GLY A 237 26.80 38.05 15.19
CA GLY A 237 27.22 36.68 15.45
C GLY A 237 28.71 36.42 15.32
N VAL A 238 29.06 35.14 15.22
CA VAL A 238 30.47 34.71 15.09
C VAL A 238 31.02 34.88 13.67
N GLY A 239 30.16 35.25 12.72
CA GLY A 239 30.43 35.22 11.28
C GLY A 239 30.61 33.79 10.76
N TYR A 240 30.73 33.64 9.45
CA TYR A 240 30.97 32.36 8.79
C TYR A 240 32.31 32.31 8.05
N ASP A 241 32.81 31.09 7.85
CA ASP A 241 34.06 30.82 7.14
C ASP A 241 33.88 31.02 5.62
N VAL A 242 34.87 31.65 4.98
CA VAL A 242 34.89 31.87 3.53
C VAL A 242 34.81 30.56 2.73
N LYS A 243 35.33 29.45 3.26
CA LYS A 243 35.21 28.12 2.62
C LYS A 243 33.76 27.64 2.51
N ASN A 244 32.84 28.19 3.31
CA ASN A 244 31.43 27.85 3.21
C ASN A 244 30.77 28.46 1.95
N LEU A 245 31.43 29.39 1.26
CA LEU A 245 30.96 29.92 -0.03
C LEU A 245 31.07 28.88 -1.14
N SER A 246 32.12 28.06 -1.17
CA SER A 246 32.33 27.05 -2.22
C SER A 246 31.72 25.68 -1.91
N LEU A 247 31.61 25.31 -0.63
CA LEU A 247 31.21 23.96 -0.21
C LEU A 247 29.70 23.86 0.04
N PHE A 248 29.02 22.85 -0.52
CA PHE A 248 27.64 22.47 -0.19
C PHE A 248 27.57 21.80 1.19
N TRP A 249 27.88 22.59 2.22
CA TRP A 249 28.01 22.12 3.59
C TRP A 249 27.53 23.20 4.55
N THR A 250 26.84 22.78 5.61
CA THR A 250 26.45 23.67 6.71
C THR A 250 27.25 23.33 7.96
N SER A 251 27.54 24.35 8.76
CA SER A 251 28.08 24.17 10.13
C SER A 251 26.98 24.05 11.18
N LYS A 252 25.73 23.86 10.71
CA LYS A 252 24.49 23.87 11.48
C LYS A 252 23.73 22.54 11.37
N LEU A 253 24.42 21.51 10.87
CA LEU A 253 23.86 20.17 10.81
C LEU A 253 23.55 19.73 12.24
N ASP A 254 22.38 19.13 12.45
CA ASP A 254 21.88 18.67 13.76
C ASP A 254 21.59 19.77 14.80
N ASP A 255 21.62 21.07 14.43
CA ASP A 255 21.09 22.12 15.30
C ASP A 255 19.58 22.33 15.04
N PRO A 256 18.69 21.88 15.95
CA PRO A 256 17.25 22.02 15.76
C PRO A 256 16.81 23.49 15.75
N ALA A 257 17.56 24.42 16.34
CA ALA A 257 17.20 25.84 16.37
C ALA A 257 17.57 26.59 15.08
N SER A 258 18.54 26.09 14.31
CA SER A 258 18.99 26.74 13.07
C SER A 258 18.01 26.53 11.91
N ALA A 259 17.70 27.59 11.17
CA ALA A 259 16.93 27.46 9.94
C ALA A 259 17.82 26.94 8.80
N GLY A 260 19.08 27.38 8.67
CA GLY A 260 19.97 27.10 7.54
C GLY A 260 20.70 25.75 7.54
N GLN A 261 19.99 24.62 7.54
CA GLN A 261 20.58 23.27 7.71
C GLN A 261 21.19 22.62 6.44
N PHE A 262 21.07 23.20 5.25
CA PHE A 262 21.57 22.55 4.01
C PHE A 262 22.86 23.17 3.44
N GLY A 263 23.25 24.37 3.89
CA GLY A 263 24.49 25.02 3.42
C GLY A 263 24.40 25.63 2.02
N GLU A 264 23.20 25.68 1.44
CA GLU A 264 22.97 26.19 0.08
C GLU A 264 22.54 27.66 0.03
N GLY A 265 21.89 28.18 1.09
CA GLY A 265 21.16 29.46 1.06
C GLY A 265 21.97 30.65 0.52
N LEU A 266 23.20 30.85 1.00
CA LEU A 266 24.08 31.95 0.51
C LEU A 266 24.45 31.80 -0.98
N LYS A 267 24.63 30.56 -1.46
CA LYS A 267 24.97 30.29 -2.87
C LYS A 267 23.76 30.51 -3.77
N MET A 268 22.59 30.07 -3.31
CA MET A 268 21.33 30.28 -4.02
C MET A 268 20.98 31.76 -4.10
N LEU A 269 21.16 32.51 -3.01
CA LEU A 269 21.06 33.97 -3.00
C LEU A 269 22.03 34.61 -3.99
N ALA A 270 23.31 34.23 -3.94
CA ALA A 270 24.35 34.74 -4.83
C ALA A 270 24.04 34.49 -6.31
N ALA A 271 23.64 33.26 -6.67
CA ALA A 271 23.25 32.90 -8.03
C ALA A 271 22.01 33.69 -8.48
N ALA A 272 20.99 33.80 -7.62
CA ALA A 272 19.78 34.57 -7.93
C ALA A 272 20.06 36.07 -8.08
N ALA A 273 20.95 36.63 -7.27
CA ALA A 273 21.39 38.01 -7.38
C ALA A 273 22.09 38.27 -8.72
N LEU A 274 23.05 37.42 -9.12
CA LEU A 274 23.70 37.49 -10.43
C LEU A 274 22.69 37.44 -11.59
N ARG A 275 21.75 36.48 -11.56
CA ARG A 275 20.68 36.37 -12.57
C ARG A 275 19.79 37.59 -12.66
N SER A 276 19.57 38.26 -11.52
CA SER A 276 18.69 39.43 -11.41
C SER A 276 19.42 40.76 -11.61
N GLY A 277 20.73 40.74 -11.91
CA GLY A 277 21.55 41.94 -12.04
C GLY A 277 21.76 42.70 -10.72
N ILE A 278 21.57 42.04 -9.58
CA ILE A 278 21.76 42.61 -8.24
C ILE A 278 23.22 42.40 -7.81
N ASP A 279 23.90 43.50 -7.51
CA ASP A 279 25.28 43.48 -7.03
C ASP A 279 25.29 43.05 -5.56
N ALA A 280 25.71 41.82 -5.28
CA ALA A 280 25.82 41.29 -3.93
C ALA A 280 27.27 41.29 -3.42
N THR A 281 27.44 41.68 -2.16
CA THR A 281 28.71 41.60 -1.42
C THR A 281 28.48 40.88 -0.10
N PHE A 282 29.23 39.81 0.13
CA PHE A 282 29.24 39.07 1.39
C PHE A 282 30.48 39.45 2.19
N SER A 283 30.31 39.79 3.47
CA SER A 283 31.42 40.13 4.35
C SER A 283 31.27 39.43 5.70
N SER A 284 32.36 38.83 6.16
CA SER A 284 32.42 38.16 7.46
C SER A 284 33.88 38.09 7.88
N GLN A 285 34.13 38.18 9.19
CA GLN A 285 35.49 38.07 9.74
C GLN A 285 36.47 39.02 9.01
N ASN A 286 37.54 38.48 8.40
CA ASN A 286 38.56 39.24 7.67
C ASN A 286 38.49 39.05 6.14
N TRP A 287 37.36 38.63 5.58
CA TRP A 287 37.20 38.40 4.14
C TRP A 287 35.91 39.01 3.56
N GLU A 288 35.97 39.49 2.32
CA GLU A 288 34.85 39.97 1.51
C GLU A 288 34.75 39.11 0.26
N ALA A 289 33.55 38.84 -0.24
CA ALA A 289 33.36 38.08 -1.45
C ALA A 289 32.25 38.68 -2.31
N LYS A 290 32.48 38.71 -3.63
CA LYS A 290 31.49 39.08 -4.64
C LYS A 290 31.20 37.86 -5.52
N PRO A 291 29.94 37.54 -5.80
CA PRO A 291 29.63 36.46 -6.72
C PRO A 291 30.02 36.87 -8.14
N VAL A 292 30.55 35.93 -8.90
CA VAL A 292 31.01 36.11 -10.29
C VAL A 292 30.56 34.95 -11.17
N VAL A 293 30.34 35.22 -12.45
CA VAL A 293 30.01 34.19 -13.45
C VAL A 293 31.29 33.53 -13.94
N GLN A 294 31.34 32.20 -13.91
CA GLN A 294 32.44 31.42 -14.48
C GLN A 294 31.91 30.52 -15.61
N PRO A 295 32.39 30.67 -16.86
CA PRO A 295 32.05 29.73 -17.91
C PRO A 295 32.68 28.36 -17.61
N ASP A 296 31.92 27.29 -17.81
CA ASP A 296 32.38 25.91 -17.62
C ASP A 296 31.68 24.95 -18.61
N THR A 297 32.15 23.72 -18.67
CA THR A 297 31.53 22.64 -19.46
C THR A 297 31.23 21.44 -18.57
N ILE A 298 29.96 21.02 -18.53
CA ILE A 298 29.55 19.81 -17.82
C ILE A 298 29.26 18.69 -18.82
N ASN A 299 29.64 17.47 -18.46
CA ASN A 299 29.22 16.28 -19.19
C ASN A 299 27.84 15.86 -18.68
N ASP A 300 26.79 16.19 -19.43
CA ASP A 300 25.42 15.74 -19.16
C ASP A 300 25.33 14.25 -19.46
N THR A 301 25.57 13.43 -18.44
CA THR A 301 25.57 11.96 -18.54
C THR A 301 24.21 11.39 -18.91
N ARG A 302 23.12 12.10 -18.59
CA ARG A 302 21.74 11.69 -18.90
C ARG A 302 21.44 11.81 -20.39
N ASN A 303 21.94 12.86 -21.03
CA ASN A 303 21.76 13.11 -22.47
C ASN A 303 23.04 12.84 -23.29
N ARG A 304 24.10 12.30 -22.66
CA ARG A 304 25.40 11.96 -23.24
C ARG A 304 26.02 13.08 -24.09
N ARG A 305 25.96 14.32 -23.60
CA ARG A 305 26.49 15.49 -24.32
C ARG A 305 27.28 16.41 -23.39
N VAL A 306 28.28 17.08 -23.93
CA VAL A 306 28.98 18.16 -23.24
C VAL A 306 28.17 19.45 -23.45
N VAL A 307 27.78 20.10 -22.36
CA VAL A 307 26.99 21.34 -22.38
C VAL A 307 27.82 22.45 -21.75
N ALA A 308 27.92 23.57 -22.45
CA ALA A 308 28.47 24.80 -21.86
C ALA A 308 27.47 25.34 -20.83
N VAL A 309 27.94 25.61 -19.63
CA VAL A 309 27.13 26.13 -18.53
C VAL A 309 27.84 27.29 -17.87
N GLU A 310 27.06 28.18 -17.26
CA GLU A 310 27.58 29.22 -16.40
C GLU A 310 27.54 28.74 -14.95
N ARG A 311 28.67 28.76 -14.26
CA ARG A 311 28.79 28.41 -12.84
C ARG A 311 28.93 29.65 -11.97
N LEU A 312 28.43 29.54 -10.75
CA LEU A 312 28.68 30.52 -9.70
C LEU A 312 30.12 30.34 -9.18
N GLY A 313 30.89 31.43 -9.18
CA GLY A 313 32.12 31.57 -8.41
C GLY A 313 32.03 32.74 -7.44
N PHE A 314 33.02 32.89 -6.56
CA PHE A 314 33.17 34.02 -5.67
C PHE A 314 34.56 34.64 -5.82
N ASP A 315 34.63 35.92 -6.16
CA ASP A 315 35.86 36.71 -6.07
C ASP A 315 36.06 37.14 -4.61
N VAL A 316 37.02 36.51 -3.93
CA VAL A 316 37.25 36.61 -2.50
C VAL A 316 38.48 37.47 -2.24
N GLN A 317 38.31 38.50 -1.44
CA GLN A 317 39.38 39.37 -0.94
C GLN A 317 39.58 39.15 0.57
N ARG A 318 40.83 39.00 1.00
CA ARG A 318 41.19 38.87 2.42
C ARG A 318 41.98 40.09 2.88
N TYR A 319 41.69 40.53 4.10
CA TYR A 319 42.29 41.73 4.68
C TYR A 319 43.15 41.37 5.89
N GLN A 320 44.21 42.16 6.10
CA GLN A 320 44.94 42.22 7.36
C GLN A 320 44.23 43.23 8.27
N GLY A 321 44.14 42.93 9.57
CA GLY A 321 43.49 43.81 10.56
C GLY A 321 42.43 43.10 11.41
N GLU A 322 41.65 43.89 12.12
CA GLU A 322 40.59 43.38 13.00
C GLU A 322 39.45 42.72 12.19
N ALA A 323 38.99 41.58 12.68
CA ALA A 323 37.88 40.87 12.06
C ALA A 323 36.56 41.63 12.30
N ARG A 324 35.73 41.75 11.27
CA ARG A 324 34.35 42.28 11.37
C ARG A 324 33.60 41.55 12.48
N LYS A 325 32.88 42.30 13.31
CA LYS A 325 31.89 41.78 14.24
C LYS A 325 30.65 41.32 13.45
N GLY A 326 30.26 40.07 13.63
CA GLY A 326 29.18 39.42 12.87
C GLY A 326 29.47 39.23 11.39
N SER A 327 28.42 39.21 10.59
CA SER A 327 28.49 39.21 9.14
C SER A 327 27.55 40.22 8.52
N ALA A 328 27.79 40.55 7.25
CA ALA A 328 26.89 41.38 6.46
C ALA A 328 26.74 40.88 5.02
N THR A 329 25.52 40.93 4.51
CA THR A 329 25.18 40.71 3.09
C THR A 329 24.61 42.00 2.53
N THR A 330 25.38 42.67 1.69
CA THR A 330 25.02 43.98 1.11
C THR A 330 24.61 43.81 -0.35
N LEU A 331 23.46 44.36 -0.72
CA LEU A 331 22.88 44.29 -2.06
C LEU A 331 22.74 45.70 -2.63
N ARG A 332 23.12 45.87 -3.89
CA ARG A 332 23.12 47.13 -4.65
C ARG A 332 22.54 46.91 -6.04
N LYS A 333 22.21 48.00 -6.74
CA LYS A 333 21.69 47.99 -8.12
C LYS A 333 20.46 47.07 -8.33
N PHE A 334 19.58 47.00 -7.34
CA PHE A 334 18.41 46.15 -7.40
C PHE A 334 17.20 46.84 -8.08
N PRO A 335 16.27 46.07 -8.66
CA PRO A 335 15.03 46.61 -9.22
C PRO A 335 14.07 47.09 -8.12
N PRO A 336 13.08 47.96 -8.41
CA PRO A 336 12.09 48.43 -7.43
C PRO A 336 11.35 47.31 -6.69
N ALA A 337 11.02 46.22 -7.39
CA ALA A 337 10.36 45.05 -6.81
C ALA A 337 11.16 44.40 -5.66
N PHE A 338 12.50 44.56 -5.65
CA PHE A 338 13.33 44.11 -4.54
C PHE A 338 13.05 44.90 -3.26
N MET A 339 12.92 46.22 -3.35
CA MET A 339 12.59 47.04 -2.18
C MET A 339 11.18 46.78 -1.65
N ASP A 340 10.22 46.55 -2.54
CA ASP A 340 8.85 46.18 -2.15
C ASP A 340 8.80 44.87 -1.37
N GLU A 341 9.73 43.95 -1.63
CA GLU A 341 9.89 42.71 -0.89
C GLU A 341 10.64 42.92 0.44
N VAL A 342 11.73 43.70 0.43
CA VAL A 342 12.51 44.00 1.65
C VAL A 342 11.63 44.63 2.73
N VAL A 343 10.72 45.54 2.39
CA VAL A 343 9.82 46.17 3.36
C VAL A 343 8.79 45.20 3.96
N GLN A 344 8.54 44.06 3.33
CA GLN A 344 7.65 43.01 3.85
C GLN A 344 8.37 41.98 4.73
N LEU A 345 9.70 42.03 4.81
CA LEU A 345 10.46 41.06 5.60
C LEU A 345 10.09 41.01 7.08
N PRO A 346 9.75 42.12 7.77
CA PRO A 346 9.22 42.05 9.13
C PRO A 346 7.96 41.17 9.25
N ASP A 347 7.10 41.13 8.22
CA ASP A 347 5.93 40.25 8.23
C ASP A 347 6.29 38.78 7.99
N LYS A 348 7.41 38.50 7.31
CA LYS A 348 7.87 37.15 6.95
C LYS A 348 8.93 36.58 7.91
N VAL A 349 9.58 37.40 8.73
CA VAL A 349 10.65 36.98 9.64
C VAL A 349 10.40 37.58 11.02
N LEU A 350 10.02 36.72 11.98
CA LEU A 350 9.58 37.15 13.31
C LEU A 350 10.67 37.90 14.09
N ALA A 351 11.95 37.57 13.87
CA ALA A 351 13.07 38.25 14.51
C ALA A 351 13.26 39.71 14.08
N LEU A 352 12.66 40.12 12.95
CA LEU A 352 12.68 41.51 12.47
C LEU A 352 11.46 42.32 12.94
N ARG A 353 10.47 41.67 13.57
CA ARG A 353 9.29 42.36 14.12
C ARG A 353 9.67 43.06 15.41
N GLU A 354 9.56 44.38 15.40
CA GLU A 354 9.86 45.19 16.57
C GLU A 354 8.97 44.79 17.77
N GLY A 355 9.60 44.47 18.90
CA GLY A 355 8.89 44.12 20.14
C GLY A 355 8.13 42.79 20.11
N TYR A 356 8.37 41.91 19.12
CA TYR A 356 7.67 40.64 19.00
C TYR A 356 7.77 39.79 20.27
N LYS A 357 6.61 39.37 20.76
CA LYS A 357 6.44 38.38 21.81
C LYS A 357 5.30 37.44 21.42
N PRO A 358 5.49 36.12 21.49
CA PRO A 358 4.41 35.19 21.19
C PRO A 358 3.26 35.36 22.19
N LEU A 359 2.02 35.15 21.72
CA LEU A 359 0.84 35.11 22.59
C LEU A 359 0.92 33.97 23.59
N TYR A 360 1.49 32.84 23.17
CA TYR A 360 1.69 31.65 23.98
C TYR A 360 2.86 30.84 23.45
N SER A 361 3.64 30.23 24.34
CA SER A 361 4.79 29.39 23.98
C SER A 361 4.65 28.00 24.60
N SER A 362 5.01 26.98 23.83
CA SER A 362 5.03 25.57 24.20
C SER A 362 6.32 24.90 23.72
N PRO A 363 6.63 23.66 24.15
CA PRO A 363 7.78 22.93 23.61
C PRO A 363 7.75 22.72 22.10
N GLN A 364 6.55 22.63 21.49
CA GLN A 364 6.36 22.44 20.04
C GLN A 364 6.47 23.74 19.22
N GLY A 365 6.51 24.89 19.90
CA GLY A 365 6.58 26.21 19.29
C GLY A 365 5.58 27.20 19.90
N ASP A 366 5.33 28.28 19.16
CA ASP A 366 4.58 29.44 19.63
C ASP A 366 3.27 29.64 18.88
N VAL A 367 2.28 30.17 19.59
CA VAL A 367 1.17 30.93 19.02
C VAL A 367 1.66 32.36 18.86
N VAL A 368 1.84 32.80 17.61
CA VAL A 368 2.37 34.13 17.25
C VAL A 368 1.32 35.20 17.55
N ASP A 369 0.12 35.03 16.98
CA ASP A 369 -0.97 36.00 17.09
C ASP A 369 -2.35 35.34 16.85
N THR A 370 -3.41 36.14 16.99
CA THR A 370 -4.80 35.71 16.76
C THR A 370 -5.25 35.92 15.32
N GLY A 371 -4.38 36.26 14.36
CA GLY A 371 -4.73 36.45 12.95
C GLY A 371 -5.27 35.17 12.31
N GLY A 372 -4.59 34.04 12.55
CA GLY A 372 -4.88 32.81 11.81
C GLY A 372 -4.18 32.79 10.47
N GLY A 373 -4.14 31.63 9.82
CA GLY A 373 -3.73 31.55 8.42
C GLY A 373 -2.23 31.42 8.17
N LYS A 374 -1.36 32.00 8.99
CA LYS A 374 0.09 32.01 8.73
C LYS A 374 0.86 30.96 9.52
N VAL A 375 1.83 30.32 8.86
CA VAL A 375 2.72 29.34 9.46
C VAL A 375 4.17 29.78 9.32
N PHE A 376 4.83 29.88 10.46
CA PHE A 376 6.25 30.12 10.60
C PHE A 376 6.93 28.83 11.07
N VAL A 377 8.15 28.60 10.63
CA VAL A 377 9.03 27.54 11.14
C VAL A 377 10.36 28.18 11.48
N LYS A 378 10.78 28.04 12.74
CA LYS A 378 12.00 28.67 13.29
C LYS A 378 12.06 30.17 13.02
N GLY A 379 10.92 30.85 13.13
CA GLY A 379 10.79 32.29 12.98
C GLY A 379 10.71 32.80 11.54
N VAL A 380 10.72 31.92 10.53
CA VAL A 380 10.60 32.28 9.11
C VAL A 380 9.26 31.81 8.56
N TYR A 381 8.58 32.67 7.82
CA TYR A 381 7.32 32.36 7.15
C TYR A 381 7.53 31.28 6.10
N VAL A 382 6.63 30.30 6.09
CA VAL A 382 6.70 29.14 5.18
C VAL A 382 5.49 29.13 4.27
N ALA A 383 4.28 29.12 4.83
CA ALA A 383 3.06 28.95 4.06
C ALA A 383 1.84 29.53 4.77
N GLU A 384 0.76 29.66 4.01
CA GLU A 384 -0.57 29.80 4.58
C GLU A 384 -1.19 28.42 4.84
N ALA A 385 -2.01 28.31 5.89
CA ALA A 385 -2.74 27.12 6.24
C ALA A 385 -4.12 27.49 6.82
N LYS A 386 -5.07 26.56 6.75
CA LYS A 386 -6.39 26.74 7.38
C LYS A 386 -6.29 26.56 8.90
N THR A 387 -5.74 27.54 9.60
CA THR A 387 -5.60 27.54 11.07
C THR A 387 -6.34 28.72 11.69
N LEU A 388 -6.92 28.52 12.87
CA LEU A 388 -7.59 29.58 13.63
C LEU A 388 -6.61 30.61 14.19
N LEU A 389 -5.37 30.19 14.44
CA LEU A 389 -4.27 31.00 14.98
C LEU A 389 -3.04 31.00 14.07
N THR A 390 -2.15 31.98 14.26
CA THR A 390 -0.84 32.01 13.59
C THR A 390 0.17 31.25 14.42
N TYR A 391 0.92 30.33 13.79
CA TYR A 391 1.82 29.43 14.50
C TYR A 391 3.28 29.61 14.08
N ASN A 392 4.20 29.43 15.02
CA ASN A 392 5.63 29.31 14.79
C ASN A 392 6.15 27.98 15.36
N PHE A 393 6.51 27.04 14.50
CA PHE A 393 6.96 25.71 14.93
C PHE A 393 8.48 25.62 15.08
N THR A 394 8.94 24.81 16.04
CA THR A 394 10.37 24.55 16.26
C THR A 394 10.88 23.35 15.45
N ASP A 395 10.04 22.33 15.24
CA ASP A 395 10.44 21.00 14.75
C ASP A 395 9.57 20.45 13.61
N VAL A 396 8.85 21.31 12.89
CA VAL A 396 8.06 20.89 11.71
C VAL A 396 8.95 20.77 10.47
N GLU A 397 8.77 19.67 9.74
CA GLU A 397 9.48 19.40 8.49
C GLU A 397 8.88 20.22 7.33
N VAL A 398 9.75 20.97 6.68
CA VAL A 398 9.41 21.79 5.51
C VAL A 398 10.11 21.25 4.28
N ASN A 399 9.52 21.48 3.12
CA ASN A 399 10.19 21.14 1.86
C ASN A 399 11.49 21.93 1.69
N ARG A 400 12.32 21.48 0.76
CA ARG A 400 13.62 22.10 0.47
C ARG A 400 13.51 23.62 0.25
N ASP A 401 12.47 24.05 -0.44
CA ASP A 401 12.23 25.45 -0.82
C ASP A 401 11.60 26.26 0.32
N ARG A 402 11.19 25.58 1.39
CA ARG A 402 10.62 26.15 2.62
C ARG A 402 9.39 27.00 2.37
N ASN A 403 8.59 26.58 1.40
CA ASN A 403 7.31 27.19 1.05
C ASN A 403 6.13 26.23 1.30
N ALA A 404 6.40 25.04 1.84
CA ALA A 404 5.38 24.06 2.22
C ALA A 404 5.83 23.21 3.41
N VAL A 405 4.86 22.75 4.20
CA VAL A 405 5.04 21.76 5.26
C VAL A 405 4.79 20.36 4.68
N ILE A 406 5.67 19.39 4.94
CA ILE A 406 5.61 18.06 4.31
C ILE A 406 4.61 17.13 5.01
N ASN A 407 4.60 17.09 6.34
CA ASN A 407 3.88 16.06 7.13
C ASN A 407 2.57 16.56 7.77
N GLY A 408 1.94 17.58 7.16
CA GLY A 408 0.74 18.22 7.71
C GLY A 408 0.99 19.02 8.99
N LEU A 409 -0.04 19.68 9.48
CA LEU A 409 0.00 20.55 10.67
C LEU A 409 -0.81 20.02 11.84
N GLU A 410 -1.63 19.00 11.60
CA GLU A 410 -2.63 18.49 12.51
C GLU A 410 -2.00 17.95 13.80
N ARG A 411 -0.92 17.15 13.68
CA ARG A 411 -0.20 16.62 14.85
C ARG A 411 0.54 17.71 15.64
N PRO A 412 1.36 18.59 15.02
CA PRO A 412 2.01 19.70 15.73
C PRO A 412 1.02 20.64 16.43
N VAL A 413 -0.04 21.06 15.73
CA VAL A 413 -1.08 21.93 16.30
C VAL A 413 -1.77 21.22 17.46
N ASN A 414 -2.17 19.96 17.30
CA ASN A 414 -2.81 19.20 18.39
C ASN A 414 -1.94 19.13 19.65
N LYS A 415 -0.63 18.88 19.50
CA LYS A 415 0.31 18.90 20.64
C LYS A 415 0.39 20.26 21.31
N MET A 416 0.36 21.36 20.56
CA MET A 416 0.29 22.71 21.16
C MET A 416 -1.03 22.92 21.92
N LEU A 417 -2.16 22.46 21.37
CA LEU A 417 -3.46 22.54 22.01
C LEU A 417 -3.52 21.73 23.32
N ASP A 418 -2.80 20.61 23.40
CA ASP A 418 -2.70 19.80 24.62
C ASP A 418 -2.05 20.57 25.78
N HIS A 419 -0.98 21.32 25.50
CA HIS A 419 -0.25 22.11 26.49
C HIS A 419 -0.92 23.46 26.79
N LEU A 420 -1.89 23.89 25.97
CA LEU A 420 -2.47 25.23 26.03
C LEU A 420 -3.16 25.49 27.39
N SER A 421 -2.59 26.43 28.14
CA SER A 421 -3.04 26.80 29.49
C SER A 421 -3.61 28.22 29.58
N ASP A 422 -3.43 29.05 28.54
CA ASP A 422 -3.95 30.42 28.52
C ASP A 422 -5.42 30.45 28.07
N ALA A 423 -6.31 30.70 29.02
CA ALA A 423 -7.75 30.83 28.77
C ALA A 423 -8.08 31.88 27.70
N ARG A 424 -7.28 32.94 27.51
CA ARG A 424 -7.53 33.96 26.48
C ARG A 424 -7.38 33.37 25.08
N VAL A 425 -6.36 32.55 24.86
CA VAL A 425 -6.10 31.89 23.57
C VAL A 425 -7.16 30.82 23.31
N ILE A 426 -7.52 30.04 24.34
CA ILE A 426 -8.59 29.04 24.24
C ILE A 426 -9.92 29.70 23.85
N LYS A 427 -10.26 30.84 24.45
CA LYS A 427 -11.47 31.59 24.06
C LYS A 427 -11.46 31.98 22.59
N THR A 428 -10.35 32.48 22.07
CA THR A 428 -10.21 32.82 20.65
C THR A 428 -10.46 31.59 19.76
N ILE A 429 -9.90 30.43 20.13
CA ILE A 429 -10.14 29.16 19.42
C ILE A 429 -11.64 28.82 19.43
N LEU A 430 -12.27 28.84 20.60
CA LEU A 430 -13.70 28.52 20.76
C LEU A 430 -14.60 29.50 19.99
N GLN A 431 -14.24 30.77 19.89
CA GLN A 431 -15.03 31.75 19.15
C GLN A 431 -14.85 31.61 17.64
N LYS A 432 -13.62 31.40 17.17
CA LYS A 432 -13.31 31.31 15.74
C LYS A 432 -13.74 29.97 15.11
N SER A 433 -13.80 28.89 15.90
CA SER A 433 -14.19 27.56 15.42
C SER A 433 -15.61 27.51 14.86
N PHE A 434 -16.51 28.38 15.30
CA PHE A 434 -17.86 28.47 14.71
C PHE A 434 -17.84 28.88 13.24
N LEU A 435 -16.91 29.76 12.87
CA LEU A 435 -16.82 30.32 11.52
C LEU A 435 -15.94 29.46 10.59
N ASN A 436 -15.03 28.67 11.15
CA ASN A 436 -14.02 27.93 10.40
C ASN A 436 -13.93 26.48 10.92
N GLN A 437 -15.00 25.70 10.70
CA GLN A 437 -15.08 24.32 11.20
C GLN A 437 -14.11 23.35 10.51
N ASP A 438 -13.56 23.73 9.36
CA ASP A 438 -12.55 22.99 8.61
C ASP A 438 -11.11 23.39 8.97
N ALA A 439 -10.92 24.30 9.92
CA ALA A 439 -9.59 24.67 10.40
C ALA A 439 -8.93 23.49 11.13
N VAL A 440 -7.60 23.41 11.09
CA VAL A 440 -6.80 22.32 11.66
C VAL A 440 -7.16 22.00 13.11
N GLU A 441 -7.42 23.02 13.93
CA GLU A 441 -7.84 22.92 15.34
C GLU A 441 -9.21 22.23 15.54
N CYS A 442 -9.97 22.05 14.46
CA CYS A 442 -11.32 21.49 14.45
C CYS A 442 -11.42 20.12 13.78
N THR A 443 -10.32 19.55 13.26
CA THR A 443 -10.30 18.30 12.48
C THR A 443 -9.87 17.06 13.28
N ALA A 444 -9.75 15.92 12.59
CA ALA A 444 -9.71 14.58 13.16
C ALA A 444 -8.58 14.25 14.14
N TYR A 445 -7.55 15.08 14.19
CA TYR A 445 -6.43 14.87 15.10
C TYR A 445 -6.58 15.65 16.41
N CYS A 446 -7.64 16.45 16.58
CA CYS A 446 -7.88 17.28 17.75
C CYS A 446 -8.53 16.56 18.96
N TYR A 447 -8.25 15.26 19.16
CA TYR A 447 -8.86 14.43 20.22
C TYR A 447 -7.97 14.20 21.46
N GLY A 448 -6.85 14.94 21.59
CA GLY A 448 -5.99 14.86 22.77
C GLY A 448 -6.69 15.35 24.04
N ARG A 449 -6.45 14.67 25.17
CA ARG A 449 -6.87 15.15 26.49
C ARG A 449 -6.01 16.36 26.86
N PRO A 450 -6.59 17.55 27.09
CA PRO A 450 -5.79 18.72 27.46
C PRO A 450 -5.05 18.47 28.79
N GLU A 451 -3.79 18.90 28.86
CA GLU A 451 -2.99 18.83 30.10
C GLU A 451 -3.53 19.79 31.17
N TYR A 452 -4.16 20.88 30.73
CA TYR A 452 -4.76 21.91 31.58
C TYR A 452 -6.28 21.97 31.42
N PRO A 453 -7.03 20.92 31.80
CA PRO A 453 -8.48 20.83 31.57
C PRO A 453 -9.26 21.99 32.22
N THR A 454 -8.79 22.49 33.36
CA THR A 454 -9.39 23.62 34.08
C THR A 454 -9.32 24.94 33.29
N ALA A 455 -8.29 25.14 32.46
CA ALA A 455 -8.18 26.32 31.59
C ALA A 455 -9.26 26.29 30.49
N TRP A 456 -9.51 25.11 29.93
CA TRP A 456 -10.56 24.88 28.92
C TRP A 456 -11.96 25.04 29.50
N GLN A 457 -12.22 24.44 30.68
CA GLN A 457 -13.48 24.64 31.41
C GLN A 457 -13.72 26.12 31.71
N LYS A 458 -12.72 26.82 32.28
CA LYS A 458 -12.81 28.24 32.60
C LYS A 458 -13.06 29.09 31.35
N ALA A 459 -12.38 28.82 30.25
CA ALA A 459 -12.57 29.53 28.98
C ALA A 459 -14.00 29.36 28.45
N PHE A 460 -14.52 28.12 28.45
CA PHE A 460 -15.88 27.81 28.03
C PHE A 460 -16.92 28.51 28.93
N THR A 461 -16.83 28.35 30.25
CA THR A 461 -17.75 28.97 31.21
C THR A 461 -17.74 30.50 31.12
N GLN A 462 -16.56 31.11 30.94
CA GLN A 462 -16.45 32.56 30.79
C GLN A 462 -17.02 33.09 29.47
N LEU A 463 -17.10 32.27 28.42
CA LEU A 463 -17.71 32.66 27.14
C LEU A 463 -19.22 32.45 27.11
N TYR A 464 -19.69 31.32 27.63
CA TYR A 464 -21.07 30.88 27.41
C TYR A 464 -21.95 30.90 28.67
N GLY A 465 -21.35 31.05 29.86
CA GLY A 465 -22.01 31.06 31.17
C GLY A 465 -21.99 29.71 31.88
N GLU A 466 -22.30 29.69 33.19
CA GLU A 466 -22.29 28.47 34.01
C GLU A 466 -23.40 27.46 33.66
N ALA A 467 -24.50 27.94 33.07
CA ALA A 467 -25.62 27.10 32.63
C ALA A 467 -25.43 26.55 31.19
N ALA A 468 -24.30 26.85 30.54
CA ALA A 468 -24.00 26.33 29.23
C ALA A 468 -23.44 24.91 29.32
N VAL A 469 -23.84 24.07 28.36
CA VAL A 469 -23.37 22.69 28.24
C VAL A 469 -22.96 22.41 26.79
N LEU A 470 -22.12 21.39 26.60
CA LEU A 470 -21.79 20.90 25.27
C LEU A 470 -22.99 20.16 24.69
N ASP A 471 -23.35 20.50 23.45
CA ASP A 471 -24.28 19.72 22.66
C ASP A 471 -23.59 18.47 22.12
N THR A 472 -23.93 17.30 22.64
CA THR A 472 -23.39 16.02 22.17
C THR A 472 -24.13 15.48 20.94
N GLY A 473 -25.17 16.18 20.47
CA GLY A 473 -26.12 15.67 19.49
C GLY A 473 -27.14 14.70 20.10
N HIS A 474 -27.11 14.48 21.42
CA HIS A 474 -28.08 13.65 22.11
C HIS A 474 -29.47 14.32 22.08
N GLN A 475 -30.40 13.69 21.37
CA GLN A 475 -31.79 14.13 21.35
C GLN A 475 -32.48 13.68 22.63
N THR A 476 -32.66 14.61 23.55
CA THR A 476 -33.45 14.38 24.75
C THR A 476 -34.94 14.28 24.36
N PRO A 477 -35.70 13.26 24.82
CA PRO A 477 -37.13 13.17 24.54
C PRO A 477 -37.89 14.43 24.93
N ALA A 478 -38.91 14.80 24.13
CA ALA A 478 -39.66 16.05 24.31
C ALA A 478 -40.34 16.23 25.68
N HIS A 479 -40.58 15.13 26.41
CA HIS A 479 -41.15 15.16 27.76
C HIS A 479 -40.13 15.52 28.85
N ILE A 480 -38.82 15.44 28.58
CA ILE A 480 -37.74 15.84 29.48
C ILE A 480 -37.31 17.26 29.10
N LYS A 481 -37.81 18.25 29.85
CA LYS A 481 -37.44 19.66 29.65
C LYS A 481 -36.13 19.99 30.36
N LEU A 482 -35.05 20.12 29.61
CA LEU A 482 -33.77 20.63 30.12
C LEU A 482 -33.68 22.15 29.87
N ASN A 483 -33.49 22.94 30.93
CA ASN A 483 -33.32 24.39 30.83
C ASN A 483 -31.83 24.76 30.71
N GLN A 484 -31.16 24.20 29.71
CA GLN A 484 -29.72 24.37 29.48
C GLN A 484 -29.46 25.08 28.14
N LYS A 485 -28.42 25.91 28.11
CA LYS A 485 -27.94 26.51 26.85
C LYS A 485 -26.95 25.56 26.18
N LYS A 486 -27.39 24.83 25.16
CA LYS A 486 -26.54 23.90 24.40
C LYS A 486 -25.61 24.68 23.46
N ILE A 487 -24.32 24.35 23.48
CA ILE A 487 -23.29 24.93 22.60
C ILE A 487 -22.68 23.79 21.76
N GLN A 488 -22.79 23.89 20.45
CA GLN A 488 -22.31 22.87 19.52
C GLN A 488 -21.03 23.32 18.81
N PHE A 489 -19.97 22.52 18.90
CA PHE A 489 -18.74 22.68 18.10
C PHE A 489 -18.59 21.54 17.09
N SER A 490 -17.49 21.55 16.32
CA SER A 490 -17.10 20.38 15.53
C SER A 490 -16.93 19.15 16.44
N HIS A 491 -17.16 17.96 15.91
CA HIS A 491 -17.07 16.70 16.66
C HIS A 491 -15.78 16.59 17.50
N TYR A 492 -14.63 16.97 16.92
CA TYR A 492 -13.33 16.85 17.56
C TYR A 492 -13.12 17.87 18.68
N LEU A 493 -13.55 19.12 18.48
CA LEU A 493 -13.46 20.15 19.51
C LEU A 493 -14.44 19.88 20.67
N ASN A 494 -15.64 19.38 20.36
CA ASN A 494 -16.58 18.89 21.36
C ASN A 494 -15.95 17.80 22.24
N ARG A 495 -15.34 16.79 21.61
CA ARG A 495 -14.67 15.69 22.33
C ARG A 495 -13.53 16.20 23.22
N ARG A 496 -12.74 17.17 22.76
CA ARG A 496 -11.68 17.80 23.58
C ARG A 496 -12.25 18.51 24.80
N LEU A 497 -13.34 19.27 24.65
CA LEU A 497 -14.02 19.95 25.76
C LEU A 497 -14.65 18.95 26.74
N GLU A 498 -15.23 17.86 26.23
CA GLU A 498 -15.75 16.76 27.04
C GLU A 498 -14.62 16.10 27.87
N MET A 499 -13.48 15.79 27.24
CA MET A 499 -12.29 15.28 27.93
C MET A 499 -11.68 16.28 28.93
N ALA A 500 -11.86 17.57 28.67
CA ALA A 500 -11.52 18.62 29.62
C ALA A 500 -12.49 18.68 30.81
N GLY A 501 -13.61 17.95 30.77
CA GLY A 501 -14.62 17.90 31.83
C GLY A 501 -15.66 19.03 31.74
N VAL A 502 -15.86 19.63 30.57
CA VAL A 502 -17.00 20.53 30.36
C VAL A 502 -18.28 19.69 30.37
N LYS A 503 -19.30 20.17 31.10
CA LYS A 503 -20.60 19.49 31.22
C LYS A 503 -21.23 19.29 29.86
N THR A 504 -21.75 18.10 29.60
CA THR A 504 -22.53 17.76 28.40
C THR A 504 -24.02 17.89 28.68
N ASP A 505 -24.82 18.02 27.62
CA ASP A 505 -26.28 18.02 27.69
C ASP A 505 -26.89 16.69 28.18
N ILE A 506 -26.09 15.63 28.26
CA ILE A 506 -26.48 14.34 28.84
C ILE A 506 -26.39 14.37 30.38
N ALA A 507 -25.57 15.25 30.96
CA ALA A 507 -25.29 15.23 32.40
C ALA A 507 -26.52 15.42 33.30
N ASP A 508 -27.55 16.11 32.79
CA ASP A 508 -28.81 16.37 33.50
C ASP A 508 -29.97 15.46 33.03
N VAL A 509 -29.72 14.53 32.11
CA VAL A 509 -30.71 13.53 31.70
C VAL A 509 -30.81 12.46 32.80
N PRO A 510 -32.03 12.07 33.25
CA PRO A 510 -32.19 10.99 34.20
C PRO A 510 -31.42 9.73 33.77
N SER A 511 -30.72 9.09 34.70
CA SER A 511 -29.93 7.89 34.40
C SER A 511 -30.76 6.74 33.83
N ARG A 512 -32.08 6.76 34.03
CA ARG A 512 -33.03 5.84 33.42
C ARG A 512 -34.32 6.54 33.01
N TYR A 513 -34.77 6.33 31.78
CA TYR A 513 -36.07 6.79 31.29
C TYR A 513 -36.64 5.83 30.24
N THR A 514 -37.93 5.94 29.95
CA THR A 514 -38.61 5.14 28.93
C THR A 514 -39.30 6.06 27.93
N GLU A 515 -39.23 5.71 26.66
CA GLU A 515 -40.00 6.35 25.58
C GLU A 515 -40.72 5.30 24.74
N ARG A 516 -41.77 5.74 24.03
CA ARG A 516 -42.51 4.90 23.08
C ARG A 516 -42.22 5.34 21.66
N LEU A 517 -41.68 4.43 20.86
CA LEU A 517 -41.47 4.64 19.43
C LEU A 517 -42.60 3.95 18.65
N VAL A 518 -43.36 4.75 17.91
CA VAL A 518 -44.44 4.26 17.03
C VAL A 518 -43.85 4.02 15.64
N THR A 519 -44.18 2.89 15.03
CA THR A 519 -43.73 2.56 13.66
C THR A 519 -44.89 2.66 12.67
N SER A 520 -44.60 2.75 11.37
CA SER A 520 -45.63 2.60 10.32
C SER A 520 -46.01 1.14 10.02
N PHE A 521 -45.41 0.16 10.72
CA PHE A 521 -45.63 -1.26 10.45
C PHE A 521 -46.87 -1.78 11.17
N THR A 522 -47.60 -2.66 10.49
CA THR A 522 -48.71 -3.41 11.07
C THR A 522 -48.41 -4.90 11.00
N THR A 523 -49.02 -5.70 11.87
CA THR A 523 -48.86 -7.18 11.88
C THR A 523 -49.24 -7.85 10.57
N GLU A 524 -50.01 -7.18 9.70
CA GLU A 524 -50.38 -7.64 8.37
C GLU A 524 -49.28 -7.43 7.30
N TYR A 525 -48.32 -6.54 7.54
CA TYR A 525 -47.29 -6.21 6.56
C TYR A 525 -46.34 -7.40 6.33
N GLY A 526 -46.15 -7.77 5.05
CA GLY A 526 -45.27 -8.86 4.62
C GLY A 526 -45.66 -10.27 5.08
N LYS A 527 -46.91 -10.49 5.48
CA LYS A 527 -47.39 -11.77 6.02
C LYS A 527 -47.22 -12.97 5.09
N ASP A 528 -47.23 -12.75 3.78
CA ASP A 528 -47.11 -13.82 2.79
C ASP A 528 -45.65 -14.23 2.52
N ALA A 529 -44.67 -13.51 3.07
CA ALA A 529 -43.24 -13.71 2.79
C ALA A 529 -42.36 -13.90 4.05
N TRP A 530 -42.88 -13.64 5.25
CA TRP A 530 -42.14 -13.79 6.52
C TRP A 530 -42.77 -14.86 7.42
N ASP A 531 -42.24 -16.08 7.30
CA ASP A 531 -42.48 -17.21 8.19
C ASP A 531 -41.44 -17.27 9.33
N GLU A 532 -41.52 -18.31 10.16
CA GLU A 532 -40.62 -18.49 11.30
C GLU A 532 -39.16 -18.80 10.89
N GLY A 533 -38.95 -19.48 9.74
CA GLY A 533 -37.60 -19.67 9.19
C GLY A 533 -36.94 -18.35 8.86
N ARG A 534 -37.71 -17.42 8.27
CA ARG A 534 -37.21 -16.08 7.97
C ARG A 534 -36.94 -15.23 9.21
N ILE A 535 -37.74 -15.37 10.28
CA ILE A 535 -37.47 -14.73 11.58
C ILE A 535 -36.07 -15.10 12.05
N MET A 536 -35.72 -16.38 12.05
CA MET A 536 -34.42 -16.85 12.55
C MET A 536 -33.28 -16.39 11.65
N LEU A 537 -33.41 -16.58 10.34
CA LEU A 537 -32.39 -16.21 9.36
C LEU A 537 -32.06 -14.71 9.42
N ASP A 538 -33.08 -13.84 9.37
CA ASP A 538 -32.87 -12.39 9.41
C ASP A 538 -32.37 -11.92 10.79
N ALA A 539 -32.77 -12.59 11.88
CA ALA A 539 -32.28 -12.28 13.21
C ALA A 539 -30.78 -12.57 13.31
N VAL A 540 -30.31 -13.73 12.86
CA VAL A 540 -28.87 -14.05 12.89
C VAL A 540 -28.08 -13.19 11.91
N GLN A 541 -28.61 -12.96 10.71
CA GLN A 541 -27.99 -12.12 9.70
C GLN A 541 -27.67 -10.71 10.23
N ASN A 542 -28.57 -10.08 10.97
CA ASN A 542 -28.32 -8.72 11.47
C ASN A 542 -27.14 -8.63 12.46
N HIS A 543 -26.69 -9.77 12.99
CA HIS A 543 -25.57 -9.89 13.93
C HIS A 543 -24.29 -10.40 13.24
N LEU A 544 -24.36 -10.88 11.99
CA LEU A 544 -23.19 -11.33 11.26
C LEU A 544 -22.16 -10.20 11.07
N PRO A 545 -20.85 -10.50 11.06
CA PRO A 545 -19.78 -9.51 10.93
C PRO A 545 -19.98 -8.49 9.80
N ASP A 546 -20.37 -8.96 8.62
CA ASP A 546 -20.59 -8.13 7.42
C ASP A 546 -21.71 -7.10 7.62
N ASP A 547 -22.68 -7.40 8.49
CA ASP A 547 -23.87 -6.57 8.73
C ASP A 547 -23.76 -5.72 10.00
N SER A 548 -23.24 -6.28 11.10
CA SER A 548 -23.06 -5.61 12.40
C SER A 548 -21.80 -4.76 12.44
N GLY A 549 -20.82 -5.02 11.55
CA GLY A 549 -19.47 -4.46 11.64
C GLY A 549 -18.64 -5.02 12.80
N GLY A 550 -19.18 -6.04 13.48
CA GLY A 550 -18.49 -6.79 14.54
C GLY A 550 -17.55 -7.85 13.97
N ARG A 551 -16.89 -8.58 14.86
CA ARG A 551 -16.04 -9.73 14.55
C ARG A 551 -16.69 -11.04 14.97
N THR A 552 -17.52 -10.99 16.00
CA THR A 552 -18.07 -12.20 16.63
C THR A 552 -19.57 -12.14 16.72
N ILE A 553 -20.17 -13.32 16.63
CA ILE A 553 -21.58 -13.57 16.91
C ILE A 553 -21.66 -14.67 17.97
N ASP A 554 -22.52 -14.50 18.95
CA ASP A 554 -22.79 -15.47 20.02
C ASP A 554 -24.29 -15.77 20.04
N MET A 555 -24.62 -17.06 20.06
CA MET A 555 -25.99 -17.57 20.05
C MET A 555 -26.21 -18.40 21.31
N ARG A 556 -27.32 -18.14 21.99
CA ARG A 556 -27.69 -18.78 23.25
C ARG A 556 -29.16 -19.12 23.28
N PHE A 557 -29.52 -20.11 24.08
CA PHE A 557 -30.91 -20.43 24.38
C PHE A 557 -31.11 -20.50 25.90
N GLN A 558 -32.31 -20.20 26.35
CA GLN A 558 -32.71 -20.30 27.75
C GLN A 558 -33.61 -21.51 27.92
N THR A 559 -33.39 -22.29 28.96
CA THR A 559 -34.23 -23.43 29.33
C THR A 559 -35.22 -23.06 30.45
N ARG A 560 -36.19 -23.94 30.74
CA ARG A 560 -37.24 -23.73 31.77
C ARG A 560 -36.71 -23.45 33.18
N ASP A 561 -35.48 -23.84 33.50
CA ASP A 561 -34.84 -23.53 34.79
C ASP A 561 -34.35 -22.07 34.87
N GLY A 562 -34.41 -21.32 33.77
CA GLY A 562 -33.97 -19.94 33.64
C GLY A 562 -32.51 -19.76 33.23
N SER A 563 -31.74 -20.85 33.04
CA SER A 563 -30.33 -20.83 32.69
C SER A 563 -30.11 -20.55 31.20
N TRP A 564 -29.07 -19.77 30.87
CA TRP A 564 -28.65 -19.52 29.48
C TRP A 564 -27.52 -20.47 29.08
N HIS A 565 -27.75 -21.22 28.01
CA HIS A 565 -26.83 -22.19 27.42
C HIS A 565 -26.32 -21.68 26.07
N LYS A 566 -25.10 -22.09 25.71
CA LYS A 566 -24.52 -21.77 24.41
C LYS A 566 -25.11 -22.64 23.30
N TYR A 567 -25.12 -22.13 22.08
CA TYR A 567 -25.65 -22.85 20.92
C TYR A 567 -24.99 -24.22 20.65
N ASP A 568 -23.70 -24.37 20.91
CA ASP A 568 -22.97 -25.66 20.79
C ASP A 568 -23.47 -26.73 21.79
N GLU A 569 -24.07 -26.32 22.91
CA GLU A 569 -24.71 -27.21 23.87
C GLU A 569 -26.12 -27.67 23.45
N LEU A 570 -26.68 -27.13 22.36
CA LEU A 570 -28.07 -27.37 21.95
C LEU A 570 -28.36 -28.85 21.65
N SER A 571 -27.35 -29.61 21.22
CA SER A 571 -27.45 -31.06 20.99
C SER A 571 -27.71 -31.87 22.27
N LEU A 572 -27.37 -31.32 23.45
CA LEU A 572 -27.62 -31.95 24.75
C LEU A 572 -29.10 -31.84 25.18
N TYR A 573 -29.87 -30.97 24.53
CA TYR A 573 -31.28 -30.72 24.85
C TYR A 573 -32.15 -31.16 23.68
N THR A 574 -32.82 -32.31 23.82
CA THR A 574 -33.60 -32.91 22.73
C THR A 574 -35.09 -32.54 22.75
N VAL A 575 -35.57 -31.92 23.83
CA VAL A 575 -36.98 -31.54 24.00
C VAL A 575 -37.15 -30.05 23.72
N ASP A 576 -37.71 -29.70 22.57
CA ASP A 576 -37.87 -28.28 22.17
C ASP A 576 -38.73 -27.47 23.14
N SER A 577 -39.72 -28.10 23.77
CA SER A 577 -40.61 -27.41 24.71
C SER A 577 -39.91 -26.91 25.99
N ASP A 578 -38.68 -27.36 26.24
CA ASP A 578 -37.87 -26.88 27.36
C ASP A 578 -37.14 -25.57 27.05
N ILE A 579 -37.07 -25.16 25.79
CA ILE A 579 -36.45 -23.90 25.36
C ILE A 579 -37.47 -22.76 25.47
N THR A 580 -37.21 -21.79 26.35
CA THR A 580 -38.12 -20.68 26.67
C THR A 580 -37.73 -19.36 26.02
N ALA A 581 -36.46 -19.21 25.60
CA ALA A 581 -36.00 -18.03 24.87
C ALA A 581 -34.77 -18.34 24.02
N LEU A 582 -34.58 -17.55 22.95
CA LEU A 582 -33.40 -17.56 22.09
C LEU A 582 -32.74 -16.19 22.14
N ARG A 583 -31.41 -16.12 22.13
CA ARG A 583 -30.63 -14.89 22.16
C ARG A 583 -29.53 -14.93 21.13
N ILE A 584 -29.42 -13.84 20.38
CA ILE A 584 -28.36 -13.60 19.41
C ILE A 584 -27.68 -12.29 19.80
N THR A 585 -26.35 -12.29 19.87
CA THR A 585 -25.54 -11.12 20.22
C THR A 585 -24.35 -10.97 19.29
N ASP A 586 -23.95 -9.73 19.02
CA ASP A 586 -22.73 -9.36 18.30
C ASP A 586 -21.87 -8.39 19.13
N ASP A 587 -20.63 -8.15 18.70
CA ASP A 587 -19.70 -7.14 19.24
C ASP A 587 -19.53 -5.92 18.30
N GLY A 588 -20.48 -5.70 17.39
CA GLY A 588 -20.43 -4.68 16.35
C GLY A 588 -20.79 -3.27 16.83
N ARG A 589 -21.17 -2.41 15.88
CA ARG A 589 -21.48 -0.99 16.15
C ARG A 589 -22.69 -0.79 17.08
N GLY A 590 -23.52 -1.82 17.25
CA GLY A 590 -24.78 -1.74 17.97
C GLY A 590 -25.93 -1.17 17.14
N TYR A 591 -27.14 -1.30 17.67
CA TYR A 591 -28.35 -0.73 17.10
C TYR A 591 -28.57 0.72 17.55
N ASP A 592 -29.10 1.52 16.62
CA ASP A 592 -29.66 2.83 16.91
C ASP A 592 -31.17 2.72 17.19
N HIS A 593 -31.58 2.95 18.44
CA HIS A 593 -32.99 2.87 18.85
C HIS A 593 -33.90 3.79 18.03
N GLN A 594 -33.43 4.97 17.61
CA GLN A 594 -34.26 5.93 16.87
C GLN A 594 -34.72 5.35 15.54
N LYS A 595 -33.93 4.42 14.98
CA LYS A 595 -34.24 3.77 13.71
C LYS A 595 -35.31 2.71 13.86
N LEU A 596 -35.65 2.24 15.05
CA LEU A 596 -36.76 1.30 15.23
C LEU A 596 -38.09 1.91 14.72
N GLY A 597 -38.27 3.23 14.86
CA GLY A 597 -39.47 3.95 14.43
C GLY A 597 -39.53 4.32 12.94
N VAL A 598 -38.42 4.29 12.21
CA VAL A 598 -38.32 4.84 10.84
C VAL A 598 -37.69 3.88 9.83
N LEU A 599 -37.98 4.07 8.55
CA LEU A 599 -37.45 3.29 7.42
C LEU A 599 -36.05 3.80 7.00
N VAL A 600 -35.07 3.67 7.89
CA VAL A 600 -33.68 4.11 7.64
C VAL A 600 -32.68 3.04 8.05
N SER A 601 -31.65 2.85 7.24
CA SER A 601 -30.49 1.99 7.53
C SER A 601 -29.23 2.84 7.78
N ASP A 602 -28.41 2.50 8.77
CA ASP A 602 -27.02 3.00 8.92
C ASP A 602 -25.97 2.06 8.36
N LYS A 603 -26.37 0.93 7.76
CA LYS A 603 -25.38 0.01 7.23
C LYS A 603 -24.59 0.74 6.11
N PRO A 604 -23.25 0.65 6.09
CA PRO A 604 -22.44 1.23 5.02
C PRO A 604 -22.96 0.69 3.69
N THR A 605 -23.07 1.56 2.69
CA THR A 605 -23.80 1.26 1.44
C THR A 605 -23.20 0.11 0.64
N ASP A 606 -21.94 -0.24 0.86
CA ASP A 606 -21.19 -1.10 -0.04
C ASP A 606 -21.15 -2.56 0.47
N ASP A 607 -21.10 -2.76 1.81
CA ASP A 607 -20.87 -4.09 2.41
C ASP A 607 -22.06 -4.67 3.21
N GLY A 608 -23.05 -3.85 3.56
CA GLY A 608 -24.20 -4.30 4.36
C GLY A 608 -25.28 -4.99 3.52
N SER A 609 -25.83 -6.11 4.00
CA SER A 609 -26.90 -6.86 3.32
C SER A 609 -28.30 -6.27 3.58
N GLY A 610 -28.44 -5.47 4.64
CA GLY A 610 -29.68 -4.80 5.05
C GLY A 610 -29.75 -3.32 4.70
N LYS A 611 -29.85 -2.97 3.41
CA LYS A 611 -29.81 -1.56 2.95
C LYS A 611 -31.14 -0.79 3.13
N PHE A 612 -32.26 -1.49 3.23
CA PHE A 612 -33.60 -0.86 3.26
C PHE A 612 -34.07 -0.38 4.65
N GLY A 613 -33.37 -0.76 5.72
CA GLY A 613 -33.76 -0.37 7.08
C GLY A 613 -35.01 -1.09 7.62
N GLU A 614 -35.53 -2.10 6.92
CA GLU A 614 -36.78 -2.81 7.30
C GLU A 614 -36.55 -4.05 8.17
N GLY A 615 -35.37 -4.68 8.10
CA GLY A 615 -35.12 -6.04 8.62
C GLY A 615 -35.60 -6.26 10.06
N LEU A 616 -35.16 -5.43 11.01
CA LEU A 616 -35.58 -5.56 12.42
C LEU A 616 -37.09 -5.42 12.60
N LYS A 617 -37.75 -4.53 11.84
CA LYS A 617 -39.21 -4.34 11.92
C LYS A 617 -39.96 -5.52 11.33
N MET A 618 -39.44 -6.13 10.26
CA MET A 618 -40.03 -7.32 9.66
C MET A 618 -39.97 -8.51 10.59
N ILE A 619 -38.81 -8.76 11.21
CA ILE A 619 -38.66 -9.79 12.25
C ILE A 619 -39.66 -9.51 13.38
N THR A 620 -39.74 -8.26 13.86
CA THR A 620 -40.67 -7.90 14.93
C THR A 620 -42.13 -8.16 14.55
N THR A 621 -42.54 -7.76 13.36
CA THR A 621 -43.90 -7.92 12.84
C THR A 621 -44.26 -9.41 12.78
N ALA A 622 -43.35 -10.24 12.27
CA ALA A 622 -43.54 -11.68 12.19
C ALA A 622 -43.57 -12.34 13.58
N CYS A 623 -42.64 -12.01 14.48
CA CYS A 623 -42.65 -12.52 15.85
C CYS A 623 -43.98 -12.24 16.56
N LEU A 624 -44.46 -10.98 16.52
CA LEU A 624 -45.71 -10.59 17.16
C LEU A 624 -46.93 -11.34 16.56
N ARG A 625 -46.91 -11.63 15.25
CA ARG A 625 -47.96 -12.43 14.57
C ARG A 625 -48.02 -13.87 15.10
N PHE A 626 -46.88 -14.48 15.38
CA PHE A 626 -46.78 -15.85 15.93
C PHE A 626 -46.85 -15.89 17.47
N GLY A 627 -47.10 -14.74 18.13
CA GLY A 627 -47.15 -14.66 19.59
C GLY A 627 -45.77 -14.79 20.27
N ILE A 628 -44.69 -14.61 19.51
CA ILE A 628 -43.31 -14.65 19.98
C ILE A 628 -42.93 -13.25 20.47
N GLY A 629 -42.54 -13.12 21.74
CA GLY A 629 -42.04 -11.86 22.26
C GLY A 629 -40.69 -11.52 21.65
N ILE A 630 -40.44 -10.26 21.32
CA ILE A 630 -39.14 -9.82 20.78
C ILE A 630 -38.63 -8.59 21.49
N GLU A 631 -37.33 -8.63 21.77
CA GLU A 631 -36.59 -7.57 22.43
C GLU A 631 -35.29 -7.30 21.69
N PHE A 632 -34.99 -6.01 21.53
CA PHE A 632 -33.69 -5.54 21.08
C PHE A 632 -32.98 -4.83 22.23
N ALA A 633 -31.67 -4.98 22.32
CA ALA A 633 -30.86 -4.12 23.17
C ALA A 633 -29.56 -3.76 22.47
N SER A 634 -29.05 -2.57 22.77
CA SER A 634 -27.73 -2.17 22.34
C SER A 634 -27.25 -1.01 23.22
N ARG A 635 -25.94 -0.95 23.49
CA ARG A 635 -25.34 0.10 24.30
C ARG A 635 -26.07 0.27 25.64
N GLN A 636 -26.78 1.38 25.78
CA GLN A 636 -27.46 1.82 27.00
C GLN A 636 -28.98 1.82 26.85
N TRP A 637 -29.54 1.03 25.92
CA TRP A 637 -30.99 0.96 25.74
C TRP A 637 -31.48 -0.47 25.50
N ARG A 638 -32.75 -0.69 25.85
CA ARG A 638 -33.52 -1.93 25.67
C ARG A 638 -34.89 -1.59 25.13
N GLY A 639 -35.24 -2.09 23.95
CA GLY A 639 -36.54 -1.91 23.30
C GLY A 639 -37.34 -3.22 23.31
N VAL A 640 -38.55 -3.18 23.88
CA VAL A 640 -39.48 -4.30 23.85
C VAL A 640 -40.60 -3.99 22.86
N ALA A 641 -40.81 -4.87 21.89
CA ALA A 641 -41.86 -4.69 20.91
C ALA A 641 -43.23 -5.09 21.46
N LYS A 642 -44.26 -4.35 21.04
CA LYS A 642 -45.67 -4.61 21.36
C LYS A 642 -46.55 -4.29 20.16
N THR A 643 -47.80 -4.74 20.22
CA THR A 643 -48.87 -4.30 19.33
C THR A 643 -49.75 -3.26 20.02
N GLU A 644 -50.20 -2.28 19.27
CA GLU A 644 -51.21 -1.31 19.69
C GLU A 644 -52.32 -1.25 18.63
N PRO A 645 -53.60 -1.43 19.01
CA PRO A 645 -54.69 -1.43 18.05
C PRO A 645 -54.93 -0.03 17.52
N ILE A 646 -54.88 0.13 16.20
CA ILE A 646 -55.22 1.37 15.49
C ILE A 646 -56.36 1.15 14.51
N GLU A 647 -57.07 2.22 14.18
CA GLU A 647 -58.13 2.20 13.17
C GLU A 647 -57.63 2.89 11.89
N ILE A 648 -57.52 2.14 10.80
CA ILE A 648 -57.19 2.65 9.46
C ILE A 648 -58.33 2.25 8.53
N ASP A 649 -58.96 3.22 7.88
CA ASP A 649 -60.08 3.01 6.93
C ASP A 649 -61.21 2.13 7.50
N GLY A 650 -61.55 2.31 8.79
CA GLY A 650 -62.60 1.55 9.47
C GLY A 650 -62.23 0.10 9.83
N LYS A 651 -60.97 -0.31 9.60
CA LYS A 651 -60.44 -1.62 10.02
C LYS A 651 -59.55 -1.44 11.24
N LYS A 652 -59.77 -2.27 12.26
CA LYS A 652 -58.85 -2.40 13.39
C LYS A 652 -57.66 -3.24 12.97
N ILE A 653 -56.47 -2.66 13.02
CA ILE A 653 -55.21 -3.31 12.66
C ILE A 653 -54.24 -3.08 13.82
N ASP A 654 -53.42 -4.08 14.13
CA ASP A 654 -52.41 -3.97 15.17
C ASP A 654 -51.13 -3.34 14.60
N GLN A 655 -50.79 -2.16 15.12
CA GLN A 655 -49.57 -1.43 14.81
C GLN A 655 -48.42 -1.90 15.70
N VAL A 656 -47.22 -2.02 15.15
CA VAL A 656 -46.01 -2.33 15.91
C VAL A 656 -45.50 -1.07 16.60
N VAL A 657 -45.28 -1.16 17.90
CA VAL A 657 -44.66 -0.10 18.73
C VAL A 657 -43.53 -0.69 19.56
N PHE A 658 -42.55 0.16 19.94
CA PHE A 658 -41.45 -0.23 20.81
C PHE A 658 -41.47 0.62 22.09
N ASP A 659 -41.49 -0.05 23.25
CA ASP A 659 -41.21 0.59 24.53
C ASP A 659 -39.68 0.53 24.77
N VAL A 660 -39.00 1.66 24.59
CA VAL A 660 -37.54 1.77 24.69
C VAL A 660 -37.18 2.32 26.07
N THR A 661 -36.51 1.52 26.88
CA THR A 661 -35.92 1.93 28.16
C THR A 661 -34.45 2.23 27.97
N HIS A 662 -34.04 3.45 28.32
CA HIS A 662 -32.66 3.89 28.36
C HIS A 662 -32.12 3.73 29.79
N ASN A 663 -30.91 3.20 29.93
CA ASN A 663 -30.16 3.10 31.19
C ASN A 663 -28.72 3.55 30.96
N LEU A 664 -28.44 4.81 31.29
CA LEU A 664 -27.14 5.47 31.10
C LEU A 664 -26.06 5.02 32.09
N GLN A 665 -26.43 4.25 33.14
CA GLN A 665 -25.52 3.77 34.18
C GLN A 665 -25.06 2.32 34.00
N ASP A 666 -25.80 1.51 33.25
CA ASP A 666 -25.26 0.21 32.83
C ASP A 666 -24.13 0.50 31.84
N GLY A 667 -22.94 -0.02 32.12
CA GLY A 667 -21.76 0.14 31.26
C GLY A 667 -22.13 -0.11 29.81
N ALA A 668 -21.64 0.73 28.89
CA ALA A 668 -21.98 0.65 27.48
C ALA A 668 -21.73 -0.77 26.99
N ARG A 669 -22.81 -1.49 26.64
CA ARG A 669 -22.68 -2.78 25.97
C ARG A 669 -22.13 -2.52 24.58
N GLU A 670 -20.97 -3.07 24.27
CA GLU A 670 -20.50 -3.14 22.88
C GLU A 670 -21.43 -4.10 22.11
N GLY A 671 -21.78 -3.74 20.87
CA GLY A 671 -22.63 -4.57 20.01
C GLY A 671 -24.13 -4.49 20.20
N SER A 672 -24.81 -5.47 19.61
CA SER A 672 -26.27 -5.59 19.55
C SER A 672 -26.76 -6.90 20.16
N MET A 673 -28.02 -6.93 20.59
CA MET A 673 -28.68 -8.10 21.15
C MET A 673 -30.11 -8.20 20.60
N THR A 674 -30.50 -9.41 20.20
CA THR A 674 -31.89 -9.76 19.88
C THR A 674 -32.30 -10.95 20.75
N VAL A 675 -33.43 -10.84 21.43
CA VAL A 675 -34.00 -11.93 22.25
C VAL A 675 -35.39 -12.25 21.75
N LEU A 676 -35.63 -13.53 21.46
CA LEU A 676 -36.93 -14.09 21.08
C LEU A 676 -37.47 -14.88 22.28
N GLN A 677 -38.61 -14.48 22.82
CA GLN A 677 -39.23 -15.05 24.02
C GLN A 677 -40.41 -15.92 23.64
N ALA A 678 -40.56 -17.05 24.34
CA ALA A 678 -41.58 -18.06 24.05
C ALA A 678 -41.55 -18.50 22.56
N PRO A 679 -40.39 -18.98 22.05
CA PRO A 679 -40.31 -19.46 20.68
C PRO A 679 -41.27 -20.64 20.48
N THR A 680 -41.90 -20.68 19.31
CA THR A 680 -42.67 -21.81 18.80
C THR A 680 -41.76 -23.01 18.54
N ALA A 681 -42.32 -24.23 18.49
CA ALA A 681 -41.55 -25.44 18.18
C ALA A 681 -40.87 -25.36 16.81
N THR A 682 -41.55 -24.78 15.81
CA THR A 682 -40.99 -24.56 14.48
C THR A 682 -39.78 -23.62 14.53
N LEU A 683 -39.87 -22.47 15.20
CA LEU A 683 -38.72 -21.56 15.36
C LEU A 683 -37.54 -22.21 16.10
N VAL A 684 -37.79 -23.09 17.07
CA VAL A 684 -36.73 -23.86 17.74
C VAL A 684 -36.06 -24.85 16.78
N GLN A 685 -36.81 -25.49 15.89
CA GLN A 685 -36.25 -26.35 14.84
C GLN A 685 -35.40 -25.53 13.85
N GLU A 686 -35.89 -24.37 13.42
CA GLU A 686 -35.12 -23.43 12.59
C GLU A 686 -33.81 -22.99 13.27
N PHE A 687 -33.86 -22.75 14.59
CA PHE A 687 -32.66 -22.45 15.38
C PHE A 687 -31.67 -23.63 15.41
N ARG A 688 -32.14 -24.89 15.52
CA ARG A 688 -31.27 -26.08 15.48
C ARG A 688 -30.56 -26.27 14.14
N HIS A 689 -31.25 -25.96 13.05
CA HIS A 689 -30.75 -26.17 11.68
C HIS A 689 -30.08 -24.91 11.09
N ILE A 690 -29.96 -23.83 11.87
CA ILE A 690 -29.45 -22.54 11.36
C ILE A 690 -28.03 -22.63 10.81
N GLY A 691 -27.21 -23.55 11.32
CA GLY A 691 -25.85 -23.80 10.82
C GLY A 691 -25.80 -24.38 9.40
N GLU A 692 -26.90 -24.92 8.88
CA GLU A 692 -27.03 -25.37 7.48
C GLU A 692 -27.25 -24.17 6.54
N ASN A 693 -27.84 -23.09 7.07
CA ASN A 693 -28.21 -21.89 6.32
C ASN A 693 -27.19 -20.74 6.45
N ILE A 694 -26.31 -20.80 7.45
CA ILE A 694 -25.35 -19.73 7.76
C ILE A 694 -23.95 -20.31 8.00
N LEU A 695 -22.97 -19.85 7.21
CA LEU A 695 -21.57 -20.25 7.34
C LEU A 695 -20.90 -19.64 8.57
N GLY A 696 -20.05 -20.44 9.21
CA GLY A 696 -19.16 -19.99 10.28
C GLY A 696 -19.75 -20.04 11.70
N LEU A 697 -21.00 -20.48 11.89
CA LEU A 697 -21.59 -20.65 13.23
C LEU A 697 -21.06 -21.87 13.99
N ASN A 698 -20.73 -22.96 13.29
CA ASN A 698 -20.33 -24.24 13.90
C ASN A 698 -18.81 -24.41 14.05
N GLY A 699 -18.00 -23.35 13.89
CA GLY A 699 -16.55 -23.39 14.07
C GLY A 699 -15.75 -24.24 13.05
N GLN A 700 -16.41 -25.01 12.19
CA GLN A 700 -15.82 -25.74 11.07
C GLN A 700 -16.45 -25.24 9.76
N GLN A 701 -15.77 -24.31 9.09
CA GLN A 701 -16.04 -24.06 7.67
C GLN A 701 -15.00 -24.86 6.90
N HIS A 702 -15.41 -26.00 6.33
CA HIS A 702 -14.57 -26.70 5.38
C HIS A 702 -14.55 -25.86 4.10
N VAL A 703 -13.37 -25.40 3.72
CA VAL A 703 -13.14 -24.68 2.47
C VAL A 703 -12.19 -25.54 1.67
N GLU A 704 -12.68 -26.09 0.56
CA GLU A 704 -11.86 -26.86 -0.38
C GLU A 704 -10.85 -25.92 -1.06
N ILE A 705 -11.33 -24.74 -1.48
CA ILE A 705 -10.53 -23.72 -2.15
C ILE A 705 -10.98 -22.33 -1.72
N ALA A 706 -10.02 -21.46 -1.44
CA ALA A 706 -10.23 -20.03 -1.32
C ALA A 706 -9.37 -19.30 -2.35
N VAL A 707 -10.00 -18.45 -3.17
CA VAL A 707 -9.30 -17.53 -4.07
C VAL A 707 -9.80 -16.10 -3.87
N GLU A 708 -9.20 -15.14 -4.56
CA GLU A 708 -9.68 -13.76 -4.47
C GLU A 708 -11.09 -13.65 -5.05
N GLY A 709 -12.06 -13.36 -4.19
CA GLY A 709 -13.45 -13.08 -4.58
C GLY A 709 -14.43 -14.24 -4.42
N GLY A 710 -13.98 -15.45 -4.05
CA GLY A 710 -14.88 -16.59 -3.83
C GLY A 710 -14.20 -17.83 -3.26
N GLU A 711 -15.04 -18.71 -2.71
CA GLU A 711 -14.64 -19.97 -2.09
C GLU A 711 -15.45 -21.14 -2.64
N VAL A 712 -14.82 -22.31 -2.78
CA VAL A 712 -15.49 -23.60 -2.99
C VAL A 712 -15.57 -24.30 -1.64
N LEU A 713 -16.79 -24.57 -1.18
CA LEU A 713 -17.05 -25.20 0.11
C LEU A 713 -17.12 -26.73 0.04
N SER A 714 -17.59 -27.26 -1.09
CA SER A 714 -17.76 -28.70 -1.28
C SER A 714 -17.81 -29.07 -2.77
N TYR A 715 -17.22 -30.22 -3.09
CA TYR A 715 -17.24 -30.82 -4.42
C TYR A 715 -18.57 -31.52 -4.80
N ALA A 716 -19.41 -31.86 -3.82
CA ALA A 716 -20.69 -32.56 -4.05
C ALA A 716 -21.87 -31.59 -4.18
N GLY A 717 -21.66 -30.45 -4.84
CA GLY A 717 -22.36 -29.20 -4.54
C GLY A 717 -23.52 -28.78 -5.45
N GLY A 718 -23.94 -27.54 -5.24
CA GLY A 718 -25.14 -26.90 -5.82
C GLY A 718 -25.70 -25.78 -4.93
N LEU A 719 -25.16 -25.61 -3.72
CA LEU A 719 -25.54 -24.56 -2.78
C LEU A 719 -24.79 -23.26 -3.08
N LEU A 720 -25.45 -22.13 -2.86
CA LEU A 720 -24.86 -20.81 -3.03
C LEU A 720 -24.98 -20.05 -1.72
N PHE A 721 -23.85 -19.61 -1.20
CA PHE A 721 -23.79 -18.73 -0.04
C PHE A 721 -23.26 -17.36 -0.46
N ILE A 722 -23.92 -16.30 -0.01
CA ILE A 722 -23.47 -14.92 -0.21
C ILE A 722 -23.45 -14.25 1.13
N ARG A 723 -22.32 -13.62 1.47
CA ARG A 723 -22.10 -13.02 2.79
C ARG A 723 -22.49 -13.98 3.92
N ARG A 724 -22.01 -15.22 3.78
CA ARG A 724 -22.26 -16.37 4.67
C ARG A 724 -23.68 -16.90 4.75
N ILE A 725 -24.63 -16.37 3.97
CA ILE A 725 -26.05 -16.77 4.02
C ILE A 725 -26.40 -17.58 2.79
N ILE A 726 -27.11 -18.69 2.99
CA ILE A 726 -27.61 -19.51 1.89
C ILE A 726 -28.61 -18.72 1.03
N ILE A 727 -28.44 -18.79 -0.29
CA ILE A 727 -29.40 -18.32 -1.26
C ILE A 727 -30.24 -19.54 -1.67
N PRO A 728 -31.54 -19.58 -1.36
CA PRO A 728 -32.37 -20.73 -1.69
C PRO A 728 -32.55 -20.88 -3.20
N GLY A 729 -32.74 -22.12 -3.66
CA GLY A 729 -33.03 -22.44 -5.07
C GLY A 729 -31.96 -23.32 -5.73
N ASN A 730 -32.28 -23.82 -6.92
CA ASN A 730 -31.32 -24.51 -7.77
C ASN A 730 -30.59 -23.49 -8.64
N HIS A 731 -29.31 -23.26 -8.33
CA HIS A 731 -28.47 -22.31 -9.05
C HIS A 731 -27.71 -22.93 -10.22
N ASN A 732 -27.99 -24.19 -10.58
CA ASN A 732 -27.34 -24.91 -11.67
C ASN A 732 -25.79 -24.91 -11.53
N LEU A 733 -25.31 -25.10 -10.31
CA LEU A 733 -23.88 -25.12 -9.96
C LEU A 733 -23.42 -26.55 -9.72
N LEU A 734 -22.22 -26.88 -10.20
CA LEU A 734 -21.53 -28.15 -9.95
C LEU A 734 -21.01 -28.21 -8.52
N PHE A 735 -20.52 -27.08 -7.99
CA PHE A 735 -19.95 -27.00 -6.65
C PHE A 735 -20.77 -26.10 -5.73
N SER A 736 -20.53 -26.22 -4.43
CA SER A 736 -21.12 -25.31 -3.44
C SER A 736 -20.18 -24.12 -3.23
N TYR A 737 -20.68 -22.91 -3.41
CA TYR A 737 -19.87 -21.69 -3.39
C TYR A 737 -20.20 -20.78 -2.23
N HIS A 738 -19.19 -20.02 -1.78
CA HIS A 738 -19.39 -18.82 -1.00
C HIS A 738 -18.77 -17.61 -1.68
N PHE A 739 -19.56 -16.56 -1.88
CA PHE A 739 -19.11 -15.30 -2.46
C PHE A 739 -19.34 -14.13 -1.48
N PRO A 740 -18.30 -13.67 -0.76
CA PRO A 740 -18.46 -12.63 0.26
C PRO A 740 -18.78 -11.24 -0.33
N LYS A 741 -18.37 -10.98 -1.58
CA LYS A 741 -18.49 -9.66 -2.21
C LYS A 741 -19.72 -9.48 -3.10
N LEU A 742 -20.49 -10.55 -3.37
CA LEU A 742 -21.69 -10.42 -4.19
C LEU A 742 -22.82 -9.72 -3.44
N GLU A 743 -23.64 -8.97 -4.18
CA GLU A 743 -24.80 -8.27 -3.63
C GLU A 743 -26.08 -9.07 -3.81
N MET A 744 -26.90 -9.11 -2.75
CA MET A 744 -28.28 -9.59 -2.83
C MET A 744 -29.19 -8.46 -3.34
N LYS A 745 -29.87 -8.67 -4.47
CA LYS A 745 -30.51 -7.58 -5.23
C LYS A 745 -31.93 -7.24 -4.81
N ASN A 746 -32.59 -8.10 -4.04
CA ASN A 746 -33.97 -7.87 -3.62
C ASN A 746 -34.13 -7.87 -2.09
N ARG A 747 -35.20 -7.23 -1.62
CA ARG A 747 -35.58 -7.14 -0.21
C ARG A 747 -35.67 -8.52 0.45
N ASP A 748 -36.20 -9.49 -0.27
CA ASP A 748 -36.46 -10.84 0.24
C ASP A 748 -35.18 -11.73 0.23
N ARG A 749 -34.05 -11.18 -0.26
CA ARG A 749 -32.69 -11.76 -0.21
C ARG A 749 -32.60 -13.20 -0.73
N ASN A 750 -33.39 -13.51 -1.74
CA ASN A 750 -33.43 -14.82 -2.38
C ASN A 750 -33.07 -14.76 -3.87
N THR A 751 -32.69 -13.59 -4.38
CA THR A 751 -32.27 -13.42 -5.78
C THR A 751 -30.92 -12.73 -5.88
N VAL A 752 -30.14 -13.22 -6.84
CA VAL A 752 -28.81 -12.74 -7.19
C VAL A 752 -28.75 -12.70 -8.72
N SER A 753 -27.98 -11.76 -9.26
CA SER A 753 -27.80 -11.69 -10.70
C SER A 753 -27.10 -12.93 -11.23
N TRP A 754 -27.72 -13.62 -12.18
CA TRP A 754 -27.11 -14.76 -12.84
C TRP A 754 -25.78 -14.42 -13.51
N THR A 755 -25.69 -13.21 -14.08
CA THR A 755 -24.44 -12.70 -14.67
C THR A 755 -23.33 -12.54 -13.63
N GLU A 756 -23.67 -12.13 -12.41
CA GLU A 756 -22.68 -11.96 -11.33
C GLU A 756 -22.22 -13.31 -10.78
N ILE A 757 -23.13 -14.28 -10.64
CA ILE A 757 -22.78 -15.65 -10.27
C ILE A 757 -21.83 -16.25 -11.31
N ARG A 758 -22.16 -16.17 -12.61
CA ARG A 758 -21.30 -16.67 -13.68
C ARG A 758 -19.92 -16.02 -13.66
N ALA A 759 -19.86 -14.69 -13.48
CA ALA A 759 -18.58 -13.99 -13.39
C ALA A 759 -17.75 -14.46 -12.17
N ALA A 760 -18.38 -14.61 -11.00
CA ALA A 760 -17.71 -15.04 -9.78
C ALA A 760 -17.22 -16.50 -9.88
N VAL A 761 -18.03 -17.41 -10.43
CA VAL A 761 -17.66 -18.81 -10.70
C VAL A 761 -16.48 -18.87 -11.67
N GLY A 762 -16.54 -18.12 -12.77
CA GLY A 762 -15.46 -18.08 -13.77
C GLY A 762 -14.15 -17.57 -13.19
N ASN A 763 -14.21 -16.59 -12.30
CA ASN A 763 -13.05 -16.10 -11.56
C ASN A 763 -12.48 -17.16 -10.60
N VAL A 764 -13.33 -17.92 -9.90
CA VAL A 764 -12.87 -19.03 -9.05
C VAL A 764 -12.18 -20.11 -9.87
N LEU A 765 -12.77 -20.54 -10.98
CA LEU A 765 -12.18 -21.53 -11.87
C LEU A 765 -10.87 -21.04 -12.48
N GLY A 766 -10.82 -19.76 -12.91
CA GLY A 766 -9.64 -19.17 -13.53
C GLY A 766 -8.44 -19.02 -12.59
N GLN A 767 -8.69 -18.72 -11.32
CA GLN A 767 -7.65 -18.57 -10.29
C GLN A 767 -7.25 -19.89 -9.61
N ALA A 768 -7.97 -20.99 -9.85
CA ALA A 768 -7.69 -22.26 -9.21
C ALA A 768 -6.30 -22.80 -9.61
N SER A 769 -5.49 -23.12 -8.61
CA SER A 769 -4.15 -23.71 -8.76
C SER A 769 -3.96 -25.00 -7.95
N ASP A 770 -4.94 -25.39 -7.13
CA ASP A 770 -4.89 -26.65 -6.37
C ASP A 770 -5.02 -27.87 -7.31
N PRO A 771 -4.01 -28.76 -7.37
CA PRO A 771 -4.04 -29.92 -8.26
C PRO A 771 -5.22 -30.86 -8.02
N ASN A 772 -5.66 -31.03 -6.77
CA ASN A 772 -6.75 -31.96 -6.45
C ASN A 772 -8.08 -31.45 -7.01
N PHE A 773 -8.37 -30.16 -6.82
CA PHE A 773 -9.56 -29.56 -7.42
C PHE A 773 -9.52 -29.59 -8.95
N ILE A 774 -8.42 -29.16 -9.57
CA ILE A 774 -8.30 -29.14 -11.03
C ILE A 774 -8.52 -30.55 -11.57
N SER A 775 -7.89 -31.54 -10.95
CA SER A 775 -8.03 -32.94 -11.32
C SER A 775 -9.48 -33.42 -11.19
N HIS A 776 -10.15 -33.06 -10.08
CA HIS A 776 -11.54 -33.41 -9.83
C HIS A 776 -12.49 -32.77 -10.86
N TYR A 777 -12.34 -31.47 -11.11
CA TYR A 777 -13.12 -30.72 -12.10
C TYR A 777 -12.97 -31.30 -13.51
N LEU A 778 -11.73 -31.53 -13.96
CA LEU A 778 -11.47 -32.13 -15.29
C LEU A 778 -12.08 -33.53 -15.42
N SER A 779 -11.99 -34.34 -14.36
CA SER A 779 -12.59 -35.68 -14.33
C SER A 779 -14.12 -35.64 -14.35
N LEU A 780 -14.74 -34.60 -13.81
CA LEU A 780 -16.19 -34.41 -13.89
C LEU A 780 -16.60 -33.90 -15.27
N ALA A 781 -15.81 -33.01 -15.89
CA ALA A 781 -16.06 -32.50 -17.24
C ALA A 781 -16.03 -33.62 -18.29
N GLU A 782 -15.05 -34.53 -18.24
CA GLU A 782 -15.00 -35.70 -19.14
C GLU A 782 -16.21 -36.62 -18.93
N ARG A 783 -16.54 -36.95 -17.68
CA ARG A 783 -17.68 -37.82 -17.35
C ARG A 783 -19.04 -37.21 -17.72
N ALA A 784 -19.17 -35.89 -17.66
CA ALA A 784 -20.38 -35.20 -18.09
C ALA A 784 -20.70 -35.45 -19.57
N ILE A 785 -19.68 -35.68 -20.41
CA ILE A 785 -19.88 -36.04 -21.81
C ILE A 785 -20.00 -37.55 -21.99
N SER A 786 -19.08 -38.33 -21.41
CA SER A 786 -19.02 -39.78 -21.66
C SER A 786 -20.14 -40.57 -20.97
N ARG A 787 -20.63 -40.09 -19.82
CA ARG A 787 -21.64 -40.78 -18.99
C ARG A 787 -22.89 -39.94 -18.71
N GLN A 788 -22.95 -38.71 -19.21
CA GLN A 788 -24.02 -37.75 -18.90
C GLN A 788 -24.19 -37.51 -17.39
N GLN A 789 -23.11 -37.66 -16.63
CA GLN A 789 -23.10 -37.48 -15.18
C GLN A 789 -21.77 -36.85 -14.73
N PRO A 790 -21.77 -35.66 -14.11
CA PRO A 790 -22.94 -34.81 -13.81
C PRO A 790 -23.56 -34.16 -15.07
N ASP A 791 -24.66 -33.40 -14.92
CA ASP A 791 -25.37 -32.75 -16.05
C ASP A 791 -24.41 -31.84 -16.84
N PRO A 792 -24.25 -32.02 -18.17
CA PRO A 792 -23.37 -31.19 -18.99
C PRO A 792 -23.80 -29.71 -19.07
N ASN A 793 -25.02 -29.37 -18.65
CA ASN A 793 -25.54 -27.99 -18.66
C ASN A 793 -25.22 -27.20 -17.39
N LEU A 794 -24.49 -27.78 -16.44
CA LEU A 794 -24.05 -27.05 -15.24
C LEU A 794 -23.19 -25.84 -15.62
N THR A 795 -23.24 -24.82 -14.77
CA THR A 795 -22.66 -23.49 -15.06
C THR A 795 -21.19 -23.57 -15.42
N GLU A 796 -20.42 -24.33 -14.65
CA GLU A 796 -18.99 -24.52 -14.76
C GLU A 796 -18.58 -25.19 -16.08
N PHE A 797 -19.49 -25.91 -16.74
CA PHE A 797 -19.25 -26.56 -18.04
C PHE A 797 -19.73 -25.73 -19.23
N THR A 798 -20.61 -24.75 -19.01
CA THR A 798 -21.15 -23.85 -20.04
C THR A 798 -20.54 -22.45 -19.98
N LEU A 799 -19.59 -22.23 -19.07
CA LEU A 799 -18.94 -20.96 -18.80
C LEU A 799 -17.50 -20.98 -19.30
N PRO A 800 -17.13 -20.18 -20.32
CA PRO A 800 -15.73 -19.98 -20.66
C PRO A 800 -15.06 -19.14 -19.57
N PHE A 801 -13.82 -19.47 -19.21
CA PHE A 801 -13.04 -18.76 -18.20
C PHE A 801 -11.56 -18.70 -18.60
N GLN A 802 -10.84 -17.70 -18.07
CA GLN A 802 -9.42 -17.52 -18.34
C GLN A 802 -8.59 -18.18 -17.24
N ILE A 803 -7.70 -19.11 -17.62
CA ILE A 803 -6.81 -19.80 -16.69
C ILE A 803 -5.60 -18.91 -16.37
N HIS A 804 -5.39 -18.60 -15.09
CA HIS A 804 -4.28 -17.73 -14.64
C HIS A 804 -2.99 -18.49 -14.38
N ASP A 805 -3.05 -19.79 -14.10
CA ASP A 805 -1.88 -20.67 -13.99
C ASP A 805 -1.93 -21.79 -15.06
N PRO A 806 -1.56 -21.48 -16.32
CA PRO A 806 -1.51 -22.46 -17.40
C PRO A 806 -0.65 -23.68 -17.09
N THR A 807 0.42 -23.49 -16.29
CA THR A 807 1.40 -24.55 -16.00
C THR A 807 0.81 -25.59 -15.06
N ALA A 808 0.11 -25.16 -14.01
CA ALA A 808 -0.57 -26.07 -13.09
C ALA A 808 -1.65 -26.88 -13.82
N TRP A 809 -2.50 -26.21 -14.62
CA TRP A 809 -3.57 -26.87 -15.36
C TRP A 809 -3.06 -27.88 -16.39
N LYS A 810 -2.04 -27.51 -17.17
CA LYS A 810 -1.42 -28.42 -18.14
C LYS A 810 -0.82 -29.65 -17.47
N LYS A 811 -0.07 -29.45 -16.38
CA LYS A 811 0.54 -30.55 -15.62
C LYS A 811 -0.51 -31.50 -15.05
N VAL A 812 -1.58 -30.97 -14.45
CA VAL A 812 -2.65 -31.80 -13.88
C VAL A 812 -3.43 -32.53 -14.97
N PHE A 813 -3.65 -31.89 -16.11
CA PHE A 813 -4.26 -32.54 -17.27
C PHE A 813 -3.42 -33.73 -17.75
N GLU A 814 -2.12 -33.54 -17.95
CA GLU A 814 -1.17 -34.60 -18.35
C GLU A 814 -1.07 -35.71 -17.29
N GLN A 815 -1.18 -35.38 -15.99
CA GLN A 815 -1.23 -36.38 -14.92
C GLN A 815 -2.52 -37.21 -14.94
N ASN A 816 -3.65 -36.58 -15.24
CA ASN A 816 -4.96 -37.24 -15.25
C ASN A 816 -5.16 -38.13 -16.47
N PHE A 817 -4.72 -37.67 -17.64
CA PHE A 817 -5.06 -38.30 -18.90
C PHE A 817 -3.83 -38.83 -19.66
N GLY A 818 -2.60 -38.45 -19.28
CA GLY A 818 -1.35 -38.84 -19.92
C GLY A 818 -0.79 -37.77 -20.86
N GLU A 819 0.53 -37.77 -21.08
CA GLU A 819 1.22 -36.82 -21.97
C GLU A 819 0.84 -36.98 -23.46
N ASN A 820 0.39 -38.17 -23.84
CA ASN A 820 -0.01 -38.52 -25.20
C ASN A 820 -1.53 -38.38 -25.41
N THR A 821 -2.07 -37.24 -24.98
CA THR A 821 -3.49 -36.93 -25.11
C THR A 821 -3.74 -35.74 -26.00
N ALA A 822 -4.95 -35.69 -26.56
CA ALA A 822 -5.46 -34.51 -27.24
C ALA A 822 -6.89 -34.22 -26.79
N ILE A 823 -7.27 -32.94 -26.81
CA ILE A 823 -8.63 -32.51 -26.44
C ILE A 823 -9.54 -32.39 -27.67
N ARG A 824 -10.82 -32.71 -27.48
CA ARG A 824 -11.88 -32.56 -28.49
C ARG A 824 -13.12 -31.91 -27.86
N PRO A 825 -13.78 -30.96 -28.56
CA PRO A 825 -15.06 -30.43 -28.09
C PRO A 825 -16.19 -31.45 -28.30
N ALA A 826 -17.12 -31.53 -27.35
CA ALA A 826 -18.28 -32.43 -27.41
C ALA A 826 -19.15 -32.18 -28.65
N SER A 827 -19.18 -30.96 -29.19
CA SER A 827 -19.91 -30.63 -30.41
C SER A 827 -19.28 -31.15 -31.71
N SER A 828 -18.03 -31.66 -31.68
CA SER A 828 -17.36 -32.15 -32.90
C SER A 828 -18.06 -33.39 -33.44
N LEU A 829 -18.32 -33.42 -34.75
CA LEU A 829 -18.92 -34.55 -35.47
C LEU A 829 -17.88 -35.45 -36.17
N ASP A 830 -16.59 -35.16 -35.99
CA ASP A 830 -15.49 -35.84 -36.65
C ASP A 830 -15.07 -37.09 -35.88
N PHE A 831 -15.90 -38.14 -35.98
CA PHE A 831 -15.62 -39.42 -35.34
C PHE A 831 -14.48 -40.19 -36.04
N ASP A 832 -14.24 -39.91 -37.32
CA ASP A 832 -13.23 -40.59 -38.13
C ASP A 832 -11.82 -40.14 -37.74
N GLY A 833 -11.60 -38.82 -37.57
CA GLY A 833 -10.33 -38.29 -37.07
C GLY A 833 -9.97 -38.83 -35.69
N VAL A 834 -10.96 -39.08 -34.82
CA VAL A 834 -10.76 -39.71 -33.50
C VAL A 834 -10.35 -41.17 -33.61
N GLY A 835 -11.02 -41.96 -34.46
CA GLY A 835 -10.66 -43.36 -34.65
C GLY A 835 -9.24 -43.57 -35.19
N GLN A 836 -8.78 -42.65 -36.06
CA GLN A 836 -7.41 -42.64 -36.59
C GLN A 836 -6.36 -42.31 -35.51
N LEU A 837 -6.65 -41.34 -34.64
CA LEU A 837 -5.75 -40.96 -33.54
C LEU A 837 -5.65 -42.06 -32.48
N GLU A 838 -6.76 -42.70 -32.15
CA GLU A 838 -6.78 -43.82 -31.21
C GLU A 838 -5.97 -45.02 -31.74
N HIS A 839 -5.99 -45.29 -33.05
CA HIS A 839 -5.20 -46.36 -33.67
C HIS A 839 -3.68 -46.19 -33.52
N VAL A 840 -3.18 -44.95 -33.40
CA VAL A 840 -1.76 -44.70 -33.15
C VAL A 840 -1.42 -44.53 -31.66
N GLY A 841 -2.37 -44.86 -30.79
CA GLY A 841 -2.19 -44.84 -29.34
C GLY A 841 -2.32 -43.46 -28.70
N LEU A 842 -2.91 -42.48 -29.39
CA LEU A 842 -3.26 -41.19 -28.78
C LEU A 842 -4.63 -41.29 -28.10
N GLN A 843 -4.71 -40.84 -26.86
CA GLN A 843 -5.96 -40.82 -26.12
C GLN A 843 -6.69 -39.49 -26.34
N ILE A 844 -7.96 -39.55 -26.78
CA ILE A 844 -8.78 -38.36 -27.01
C ILE A 844 -9.68 -38.09 -25.81
N VAL A 845 -9.54 -36.91 -25.21
CA VAL A 845 -10.39 -36.46 -24.10
C VAL A 845 -11.47 -35.53 -24.65
N THR A 846 -12.72 -36.01 -24.64
CA THR A 846 -13.86 -35.21 -25.10
C THR A 846 -14.43 -34.40 -23.94
N LEU A 847 -14.58 -33.09 -24.12
CA LEU A 847 -14.96 -32.15 -23.06
C LEU A 847 -16.10 -31.22 -23.51
N PRO A 848 -16.90 -30.65 -22.57
CA PRO A 848 -17.86 -29.61 -22.88
C PRO A 848 -17.20 -28.41 -23.57
N ASP A 849 -17.86 -27.78 -24.53
CA ASP A 849 -17.27 -26.79 -25.43
C ASP A 849 -16.61 -25.61 -24.71
N ALA A 850 -17.20 -25.14 -23.60
CA ALA A 850 -16.61 -24.04 -22.83
C ALA A 850 -15.32 -24.45 -22.10
N VAL A 851 -15.28 -25.67 -21.57
CA VAL A 851 -14.09 -26.24 -20.92
C VAL A 851 -12.99 -26.46 -21.96
N TYR A 852 -13.35 -27.02 -23.12
CA TYR A 852 -12.45 -27.15 -24.26
C TYR A 852 -11.85 -25.79 -24.64
N GLY A 853 -12.67 -24.73 -24.76
CA GLY A 853 -12.20 -23.38 -25.07
C GLY A 853 -11.21 -22.82 -24.05
N SER A 854 -11.47 -23.02 -22.75
CA SER A 854 -10.55 -22.61 -21.68
C SER A 854 -9.22 -23.36 -21.76
N LEU A 855 -9.25 -24.68 -22.00
CA LEU A 855 -8.06 -25.53 -22.10
C LEU A 855 -7.25 -25.30 -23.39
N LEU A 856 -7.91 -24.97 -24.49
CA LEU A 856 -7.26 -24.58 -25.73
C LEU A 856 -6.42 -23.32 -25.53
N SER A 857 -6.89 -22.37 -24.71
CA SER A 857 -6.19 -21.11 -24.45
C SER A 857 -4.84 -21.28 -23.74
N ILE A 858 -4.60 -22.43 -23.09
CA ILE A 858 -3.33 -22.75 -22.42
C ILE A 858 -2.40 -23.64 -23.27
N GLY A 859 -2.75 -23.87 -24.54
CA GLY A 859 -1.92 -24.60 -25.50
C GLY A 859 -1.91 -26.11 -25.28
N LEU A 860 -3.03 -26.69 -24.84
CA LEU A 860 -3.21 -28.14 -24.91
C LEU A 860 -3.48 -28.55 -26.37
N PRO A 861 -2.84 -29.62 -26.86
CA PRO A 861 -2.96 -30.04 -28.25
C PRO A 861 -4.38 -30.50 -28.56
N THR A 862 -4.93 -30.00 -29.66
CA THR A 862 -6.22 -30.43 -30.20
C THR A 862 -6.09 -31.72 -30.98
N TYR A 863 -7.20 -32.45 -31.12
CA TYR A 863 -7.20 -33.66 -31.94
C TYR A 863 -6.84 -33.34 -33.41
N GLU A 864 -7.32 -32.21 -33.96
CA GLU A 864 -7.01 -31.78 -35.32
C GLU A 864 -5.52 -31.47 -35.52
N GLU A 865 -4.88 -30.84 -34.54
CA GLU A 865 -3.43 -30.58 -34.57
C GLU A 865 -2.65 -31.90 -34.57
N ARG A 866 -3.03 -32.86 -33.72
CA ARG A 866 -2.40 -34.19 -33.72
C ARG A 866 -2.65 -34.95 -35.02
N THR A 867 -3.84 -34.86 -35.62
CA THR A 867 -4.12 -35.48 -36.93
C THR A 867 -3.24 -34.88 -38.02
N ARG A 868 -3.01 -33.57 -38.01
CA ARG A 868 -2.09 -32.91 -38.96
C ARG A 868 -0.65 -33.36 -38.73
N GLU A 869 -0.19 -33.41 -37.47
CA GLU A 869 1.14 -33.92 -37.13
C GLU A 869 1.37 -35.34 -37.66
N MET A 870 0.38 -36.23 -37.60
CA MET A 870 0.51 -37.61 -38.09
C MET A 870 0.70 -37.72 -39.61
N THR A 871 0.17 -36.76 -40.37
CA THR A 871 0.19 -36.77 -41.84
C THR A 871 1.33 -35.90 -42.41
N ASP A 872 1.93 -35.04 -41.58
CA ASP A 872 3.06 -34.20 -41.95
C ASP A 872 4.40 -34.95 -41.87
N VAL A 873 4.61 -35.88 -42.80
CA VAL A 873 5.72 -36.84 -42.80
C VAL A 873 6.86 -36.46 -43.73
N HIS A 874 8.04 -37.07 -43.54
CA HIS A 874 9.16 -36.95 -44.47
C HIS A 874 9.14 -38.09 -45.49
N TRP A 875 8.86 -37.78 -46.75
CA TRP A 875 8.86 -38.76 -47.84
C TRP A 875 10.29 -39.09 -48.27
N LEU A 876 10.58 -40.38 -48.43
CA LEU A 876 11.88 -40.88 -48.87
C LEU A 876 11.91 -41.03 -50.40
N ASP A 877 13.06 -40.76 -51.00
CA ASP A 877 13.30 -41.07 -52.41
C ASP A 877 13.64 -42.56 -52.58
N ALA A 878 13.41 -43.11 -53.78
CA ALA A 878 13.61 -44.55 -54.02
C ALA A 878 15.05 -45.02 -53.77
N ASP A 879 16.02 -44.12 -53.94
CA ASP A 879 17.45 -44.35 -53.73
C ASP A 879 17.82 -44.43 -52.23
N ASP A 880 16.95 -43.93 -51.33
CA ASP A 880 17.15 -43.98 -49.87
C ASP A 880 16.65 -45.30 -49.25
N LEU A 881 16.00 -46.14 -50.04
CA LEU A 881 15.47 -47.44 -49.63
C LEU A 881 16.54 -48.53 -49.73
N THR A 882 16.58 -49.39 -48.73
CA THR A 882 17.43 -50.58 -48.74
C THR A 882 16.96 -51.60 -49.79
N PRO A 883 17.85 -52.49 -50.28
CA PRO A 883 17.44 -53.55 -51.21
C PRO A 883 16.31 -54.43 -50.70
N ASP A 884 16.28 -54.71 -49.39
CA ASP A 884 15.23 -55.51 -48.76
C ASP A 884 13.89 -54.76 -48.73
N GLU A 885 13.90 -53.46 -48.40
CA GLU A 885 12.71 -52.60 -48.48
C GLU A 885 12.18 -52.56 -49.92
N GLN A 886 13.05 -52.36 -50.91
CA GLN A 886 12.67 -52.38 -52.34
C GLN A 886 12.08 -53.73 -52.76
N ALA A 887 12.65 -54.85 -52.30
CA ALA A 887 12.13 -56.19 -52.58
C ALA A 887 10.73 -56.40 -51.96
N ILE A 888 10.50 -55.89 -50.75
CA ILE A 888 9.17 -55.89 -50.13
C ILE A 888 8.19 -55.09 -50.99
N LEU A 889 8.54 -53.86 -51.40
CA LEU A 889 7.65 -53.02 -52.23
C LEU A 889 7.29 -53.68 -53.57
N VAL A 890 8.25 -54.32 -54.23
CA VAL A 890 7.99 -55.09 -55.46
C VAL A 890 7.04 -56.26 -55.19
N THR A 891 7.17 -56.91 -54.04
CA THR A 891 6.31 -58.04 -53.64
C THR A 891 4.88 -57.56 -53.33
N LEU A 892 4.73 -56.39 -52.70
CA LEU A 892 3.41 -55.80 -52.43
C LEU A 892 2.60 -55.55 -53.71
N HIS A 893 3.25 -55.07 -54.77
CA HIS A 893 2.61 -54.91 -56.07
C HIS A 893 2.11 -56.22 -56.70
N GLN A 894 2.66 -57.37 -56.29
CA GLN A 894 2.16 -58.66 -56.77
C GLN A 894 0.78 -59.00 -56.19
N LEU A 895 0.30 -58.27 -55.17
CA LEU A 895 -1.03 -58.42 -54.60
C LEU A 895 -2.12 -57.74 -55.44
N ASP A 896 -1.78 -56.71 -56.22
CA ASP A 896 -2.72 -55.91 -57.02
C ASP A 896 -3.64 -56.74 -57.94
N PRO A 897 -3.17 -57.77 -58.68
CA PRO A 897 -4.02 -58.59 -59.55
C PRO A 897 -5.05 -59.46 -58.82
N TYR A 898 -4.99 -59.51 -57.49
CA TYR A 898 -5.94 -60.23 -56.65
C TYR A 898 -7.05 -59.32 -56.12
N LEU A 899 -6.89 -57.99 -56.22
CA LEU A 899 -7.80 -57.01 -55.67
C LEU A 899 -8.99 -56.71 -56.63
N PRO A 900 -10.23 -56.57 -56.11
CA PRO A 900 -11.39 -56.25 -56.93
C PRO A 900 -11.34 -54.80 -57.46
N GLY A 901 -11.38 -54.64 -58.79
CA GLY A 901 -11.46 -53.28 -59.37
C GLY A 901 -10.21 -52.44 -59.10
N ASP A 902 -9.05 -53.09 -59.10
CA ASP A 902 -7.77 -52.47 -58.73
C ASP A 902 -7.49 -51.16 -59.48
N LEU A 903 -7.23 -50.08 -58.74
CA LEU A 903 -6.78 -48.81 -59.27
C LEU A 903 -5.26 -48.72 -59.17
N ALA A 904 -4.62 -48.25 -60.23
CA ALA A 904 -3.18 -48.05 -60.25
C ALA A 904 -2.79 -47.06 -59.14
N ALA A 905 -1.89 -47.50 -58.25
CA ALA A 905 -1.39 -46.69 -57.16
C ALA A 905 0.14 -46.77 -57.10
N THR A 906 0.78 -45.66 -56.76
CA THR A 906 2.22 -45.58 -56.53
C THR A 906 2.52 -45.74 -55.05
N ILE A 907 3.34 -46.73 -54.70
CA ILE A 907 3.79 -46.90 -53.32
C ILE A 907 4.94 -45.93 -53.06
N ARG A 908 4.83 -45.16 -51.98
CA ARG A 908 5.87 -44.25 -51.49
C ARG A 908 6.17 -44.59 -50.04
N VAL A 909 7.41 -44.41 -49.62
CA VAL A 909 7.81 -44.66 -48.23
C VAL A 909 8.03 -43.33 -47.53
N PHE A 910 7.63 -43.25 -46.27
CA PHE A 910 7.87 -42.07 -45.44
C PHE A 910 8.43 -42.44 -44.07
N THR A 911 9.00 -41.46 -43.39
CA THR A 911 9.53 -41.55 -42.02
C THR A 911 9.09 -40.33 -41.20
N GLU A 912 9.21 -40.42 -39.88
CA GLU A 912 9.02 -39.29 -38.97
C GLU A 912 10.04 -38.15 -39.23
N LYS A 913 9.61 -36.89 -39.07
CA LYS A 913 10.47 -35.70 -39.10
C LYS A 913 11.26 -35.52 -37.82
N SER A 914 10.77 -36.06 -36.70
CA SER A 914 11.43 -36.03 -35.39
C SER A 914 11.14 -37.33 -34.63
N ALA A 915 12.06 -37.71 -33.74
CA ALA A 915 11.98 -39.00 -33.01
C ALA A 915 10.77 -39.13 -32.07
N ASP A 916 10.13 -38.02 -31.72
CA ASP A 916 8.93 -37.92 -30.88
C ASP A 916 7.63 -37.83 -31.68
N GLN A 917 7.70 -37.63 -33.00
CA GLN A 917 6.52 -37.57 -33.87
C GLN A 917 5.92 -38.98 -34.04
N ARG A 918 4.63 -39.09 -33.70
CA ARG A 918 3.83 -40.27 -34.04
C ARG A 918 3.27 -40.09 -35.44
N VAL A 919 3.52 -41.06 -36.31
CA VAL A 919 3.03 -41.07 -37.69
C VAL A 919 2.07 -42.25 -37.90
N ALA A 920 1.14 -42.11 -38.84
CA ALA A 920 0.31 -43.24 -39.25
C ALA A 920 1.18 -44.36 -39.85
N MET A 921 0.74 -45.62 -39.74
CA MET A 921 1.46 -46.76 -40.33
C MET A 921 1.37 -46.75 -41.87
N GLY A 922 0.26 -46.22 -42.41
CA GLY A 922 0.03 -46.03 -43.82
C GLY A 922 -0.72 -44.72 -44.08
N LEU A 923 -0.69 -44.25 -45.33
CA LEU A 923 -1.42 -43.06 -45.79
C LEU A 923 -1.96 -43.29 -47.20
N SER A 924 -3.27 -43.18 -47.40
CA SER A 924 -3.87 -43.19 -48.75
C SER A 924 -4.19 -41.78 -49.23
N SER A 925 -3.62 -41.37 -50.37
CA SER A 925 -3.88 -40.06 -50.99
C SER A 925 -4.05 -40.19 -52.51
N GLY A 926 -5.29 -40.39 -52.94
CA GLY A 926 -5.65 -40.57 -54.35
C GLY A 926 -4.95 -41.81 -54.94
N SER A 927 -4.03 -41.58 -55.87
CA SER A 927 -3.22 -42.63 -56.51
C SER A 927 -1.92 -42.94 -55.76
N ASN A 928 -1.68 -42.38 -54.58
CA ASN A 928 -0.48 -42.65 -53.80
C ASN A 928 -0.84 -43.44 -52.54
N ILE A 929 -0.03 -44.46 -52.26
CA ILE A 929 -0.06 -45.21 -51.00
C ILE A 929 1.26 -44.97 -50.29
N GLY A 930 1.21 -44.28 -49.17
CA GLY A 930 2.33 -44.11 -48.27
C GLY A 930 2.44 -45.29 -47.32
N LEU A 931 3.64 -45.83 -47.16
CA LEU A 931 3.98 -46.80 -46.12
C LEU A 931 5.03 -46.21 -45.20
N TYR A 932 4.82 -46.32 -43.89
CA TYR A 932 5.82 -45.93 -42.92
C TYR A 932 7.04 -46.88 -42.98
N ARG A 933 8.26 -46.34 -43.01
CA ARG A 933 9.49 -47.14 -43.09
C ARG A 933 9.58 -48.20 -41.98
N GLY A 934 9.15 -47.86 -40.77
CA GLY A 934 9.13 -48.79 -39.63
C GLY A 934 8.21 -50.00 -39.82
N VAL A 935 7.21 -49.92 -40.71
CA VAL A 935 6.35 -51.05 -41.10
C VAL A 935 7.12 -52.02 -41.99
N LEU A 936 7.93 -51.51 -42.93
CA LEU A 936 8.77 -52.35 -43.80
C LEU A 936 9.83 -53.11 -42.99
N ALA A 937 10.39 -52.47 -41.95
CA ALA A 937 11.35 -53.08 -41.04
C ALA A 937 10.78 -54.25 -40.21
N GLN A 938 9.44 -54.30 -40.04
CA GLN A 938 8.74 -55.39 -39.35
C GLN A 938 8.49 -56.61 -40.26
N GLY A 939 8.80 -56.49 -41.55
CA GLY A 939 8.74 -57.57 -42.52
C GLY A 939 7.52 -57.50 -43.45
N LEU A 940 7.49 -58.42 -44.42
CA LEU A 940 6.52 -58.45 -45.51
C LEU A 940 5.07 -58.57 -45.02
N GLU A 941 4.81 -59.34 -43.96
CA GLU A 941 3.45 -59.58 -43.47
C GLU A 941 2.78 -58.29 -42.99
N GLN A 942 3.48 -57.54 -42.12
CA GLN A 942 2.98 -56.27 -41.60
C GLN A 942 2.86 -55.21 -42.71
N ALA A 943 3.83 -55.19 -43.64
CA ALA A 943 3.77 -54.30 -44.80
C ALA A 943 2.62 -54.63 -45.75
N ALA A 944 2.29 -55.92 -45.93
CA ALA A 944 1.18 -56.36 -46.76
C ALA A 944 -0.17 -56.00 -46.13
N ASP A 945 -0.32 -56.14 -44.82
CA ASP A 945 -1.54 -55.75 -44.12
C ASP A 945 -1.84 -54.25 -44.26
N VAL A 946 -0.85 -53.41 -43.95
CA VAL A 946 -0.97 -51.95 -44.10
C VAL A 946 -1.19 -51.57 -45.56
N TYR A 947 -0.46 -52.18 -46.49
CA TYR A 947 -0.64 -51.93 -47.92
C TYR A 947 -2.07 -52.25 -48.38
N LEU A 948 -2.61 -53.42 -48.01
CA LEU A 948 -3.97 -53.83 -48.38
C LEU A 948 -5.03 -52.91 -47.77
N HIS A 949 -4.81 -52.45 -46.54
CA HIS A 949 -5.64 -51.45 -45.87
C HIS A 949 -5.67 -50.14 -46.66
N GLU A 950 -4.51 -49.53 -46.94
CA GLU A 950 -4.43 -48.25 -47.67
C GLU A 950 -4.89 -48.36 -49.13
N LYS A 951 -4.65 -49.52 -49.75
CA LYS A 951 -5.10 -49.83 -51.10
C LYS A 951 -6.62 -49.98 -51.16
N THR A 952 -7.25 -50.43 -50.08
CA THR A 952 -8.72 -50.45 -49.97
C THR A 952 -9.28 -49.05 -49.99
N HIS A 953 -8.69 -48.10 -49.24
CA HIS A 953 -9.08 -46.69 -49.35
C HIS A 953 -8.96 -46.17 -50.78
N SER A 954 -7.85 -46.45 -51.46
CA SER A 954 -7.64 -46.02 -52.85
C SER A 954 -8.70 -46.60 -53.79
N ASN A 955 -8.93 -47.92 -53.75
CA ASN A 955 -9.83 -48.63 -54.68
C ASN A 955 -11.32 -48.39 -54.40
N THR A 956 -11.68 -47.91 -53.21
CA THR A 956 -13.07 -47.56 -52.85
C THR A 956 -13.37 -46.07 -52.97
N GLY A 957 -12.42 -45.26 -53.44
CA GLY A 957 -12.60 -43.81 -53.58
C GLY A 957 -12.55 -43.05 -52.24
N GLY A 958 -11.75 -43.54 -51.28
CA GLY A 958 -11.57 -42.95 -49.97
C GLY A 958 -12.63 -43.38 -48.95
N ALA A 959 -13.20 -44.58 -49.08
CA ALA A 959 -14.19 -45.05 -48.11
C ALA A 959 -13.56 -45.18 -46.72
N LEU A 960 -14.25 -44.70 -45.69
CA LEU A 960 -13.80 -44.73 -44.29
C LEU A 960 -13.69 -46.18 -43.77
N ASP A 961 -12.77 -46.46 -42.85
CA ASP A 961 -12.51 -47.80 -42.29
C ASP A 961 -13.79 -48.45 -41.73
N ALA A 962 -14.61 -47.65 -41.05
CA ALA A 962 -15.86 -48.08 -40.42
C ALA A 962 -17.02 -48.22 -41.42
N SER A 963 -16.85 -47.87 -42.69
CA SER A 963 -17.89 -47.98 -43.70
C SER A 963 -18.12 -49.44 -44.13
N ALA A 964 -19.36 -49.75 -44.51
CA ALA A 964 -19.66 -51.07 -45.09
C ALA A 964 -18.88 -51.30 -46.38
N VAL A 965 -18.70 -50.25 -47.20
CA VAL A 965 -17.94 -50.30 -48.46
C VAL A 965 -16.51 -50.77 -48.23
N PHE A 966 -15.82 -50.25 -47.22
CA PHE A 966 -14.44 -50.63 -46.89
C PHE A 966 -14.35 -52.10 -46.43
N ARG A 967 -15.22 -52.53 -45.51
CA ARG A 967 -15.25 -53.91 -45.00
C ARG A 967 -15.63 -54.94 -46.07
N ASP A 968 -16.64 -54.63 -46.88
CA ASP A 968 -17.11 -55.51 -47.94
C ASP A 968 -16.03 -55.67 -49.01
N TYR A 969 -15.30 -54.59 -49.31
CA TYR A 969 -14.16 -54.63 -50.21
C TYR A 969 -13.04 -55.56 -49.70
N LEU A 970 -12.60 -55.39 -48.45
CA LEU A 970 -11.55 -56.25 -47.86
C LEU A 970 -11.99 -57.71 -47.82
N THR A 971 -13.24 -57.98 -47.44
CA THR A 971 -13.82 -59.34 -47.43
C THR A 971 -13.79 -59.95 -48.83
N LEU A 972 -14.14 -59.17 -49.85
CA LEU A 972 -14.13 -59.60 -51.25
C LEU A 972 -12.69 -59.83 -51.76
N ALA A 973 -11.75 -58.96 -51.40
CA ALA A 973 -10.33 -59.10 -51.74
C ALA A 973 -9.74 -60.39 -51.14
N LEU A 974 -9.97 -60.63 -49.85
CA LEU A 974 -9.55 -61.85 -49.16
C LEU A 974 -10.17 -63.09 -49.80
N ALA A 975 -11.47 -63.09 -50.08
CA ALA A 975 -12.14 -64.20 -50.74
C ALA A 975 -11.53 -64.51 -52.13
N ARG A 976 -11.16 -63.48 -52.90
CA ARG A 976 -10.50 -63.66 -54.22
C ARG A 976 -9.09 -64.21 -54.10
N VAL A 977 -8.30 -63.72 -53.15
CA VAL A 977 -6.96 -64.24 -52.86
C VAL A 977 -7.06 -65.72 -52.48
N SER A 978 -7.93 -66.07 -51.53
CA SER A 978 -8.15 -67.46 -51.11
C SER A 978 -8.58 -68.35 -52.27
N MET A 979 -9.53 -67.91 -53.10
CA MET A 979 -9.99 -68.68 -54.26
C MET A 979 -8.90 -68.89 -55.32
N LYS A 980 -8.04 -67.89 -55.58
CA LYS A 980 -6.93 -68.03 -56.53
C LYS A 980 -5.82 -68.94 -55.99
N LEU A 981 -5.49 -68.86 -54.70
CA LEU A 981 -4.53 -69.77 -54.06
C LEU A 981 -5.04 -71.22 -54.10
N LEU A 982 -6.33 -71.43 -53.81
CA LEU A 982 -7.00 -72.73 -53.94
C LEU A 982 -7.03 -73.26 -55.38
N GLN A 983 -6.98 -72.39 -56.40
CA GLN A 983 -6.91 -72.79 -57.82
C GLN A 983 -5.48 -73.12 -58.29
N GLN A 984 -4.45 -72.56 -57.63
CA GLN A 984 -3.04 -72.82 -57.93
C GLN A 984 -2.54 -74.15 -57.33
N GLU A 985 -3.13 -74.57 -56.22
CA GLU A 985 -3.07 -75.93 -55.70
C GLU A 985 -3.80 -76.88 -56.68
N LYS A 986 -3.07 -77.54 -57.61
CA LYS A 986 -3.64 -78.62 -58.43
C LYS A 986 -4.24 -79.69 -57.51
N PRO A 987 -5.45 -80.23 -57.78
CA PRO A 987 -5.99 -81.35 -57.00
C PRO A 987 -5.19 -82.62 -57.31
N GLY A 988 -4.14 -82.85 -56.52
CA GLY A 988 -3.45 -84.12 -56.43
C GLY A 988 -4.30 -85.12 -55.62
N GLY A 989 -5.26 -85.76 -56.29
CA GLY A 989 -5.87 -87.01 -55.83
C GLY A 989 -7.15 -86.89 -55.01
N VAL A 990 -8.31 -86.85 -55.68
CA VAL A 990 -9.60 -87.17 -55.04
C VAL A 990 -9.60 -88.67 -54.70
N GLN A 991 -9.50 -89.02 -53.40
CA GLN A 991 -9.81 -90.38 -52.96
C GLN A 991 -11.33 -90.56 -52.90
N ARG A 992 -11.85 -91.38 -53.81
CA ARG A 992 -13.24 -91.84 -53.79
C ARG A 992 -13.37 -93.02 -52.85
N VAL A 993 -13.93 -92.82 -51.67
CA VAL A 993 -14.30 -93.92 -50.79
C VAL A 993 -15.79 -94.20 -50.99
N ARG A 994 -16.09 -95.45 -51.37
CA ARG A 994 -17.46 -95.94 -51.54
C ARG A 994 -17.91 -96.57 -50.22
N GLN A 995 -18.97 -96.02 -49.63
CA GLN A 995 -19.54 -96.57 -48.41
C GLN A 995 -20.34 -97.86 -48.71
N PRO A 996 -20.59 -98.71 -47.69
CA PRO A 996 -21.30 -99.99 -47.86
C PRO A 996 -22.73 -99.86 -48.41
N ASP A 997 -23.36 -98.69 -48.31
CA ASP A 997 -24.69 -98.38 -48.88
C ASP A 997 -24.64 -97.98 -50.37
N GLY A 998 -23.43 -97.92 -50.95
CA GLY A 998 -23.20 -97.58 -52.35
C GLY A 998 -22.90 -96.11 -52.62
N THR A 999 -22.98 -95.23 -51.61
CA THR A 999 -22.73 -93.80 -51.73
C THR A 999 -21.23 -93.53 -51.90
N ILE A 1000 -20.87 -92.69 -52.88
CA ILE A 1000 -19.48 -92.26 -53.11
C ILE A 1000 -19.29 -90.89 -52.47
N ILE A 1001 -18.42 -90.82 -51.46
CA ILE A 1001 -18.02 -89.54 -50.86
C ILE A 1001 -16.65 -89.17 -51.45
N ASN A 1002 -16.59 -87.97 -52.03
CA ASN A 1002 -15.33 -87.37 -52.47
C ASN A 1002 -14.77 -86.59 -51.27
N TYR A 1003 -13.62 -87.01 -50.76
CA TYR A 1003 -12.83 -86.16 -49.87
C TYR A 1003 -11.96 -85.25 -50.73
N VAL A 1004 -12.09 -83.95 -50.49
CA VAL A 1004 -11.16 -82.93 -50.99
C VAL A 1004 -10.07 -82.77 -49.95
#